data_AF-A0A0P7YPS9-F1
#
_entry.id   AF-A0A0P7YPS9-F1
#
_cell.length_a   1.000
_cell.length_b   1.000
_cell.length_c   1.000
_cell.angle_alpha   90.00
_cell.angle_beta   90.00
_cell.angle_gamma   90.00
#
_symmetry.space_group_name_H-M   'P 1'
#
loop_
_entity.id
_entity.type
_entity.pdbx_description
1 polymer ?
#
loop_
_entity_poly.entity_id
_entity_poly.type
_entity_poly.pdbx_seq_one_letter_code
_entity_poly.pdbx_strand_id
1 'polypeptide(L)'
;DNHYRPDGSDSCLQCDCYPVGSLSRACDRQSGQCHCKAGVMGRQCDRCDNPFAEVSPSGCEVIYDSCPQAIEAGIWWPRTKFGLPAAVLCPKGSVGTAIRHCDEHQGWLPPNLFNCTSLPFARLRSTAEELSRNSSLLDSSRVQQTAAVLWNATRHTDAFYGSDVRVAYHFSQSLLQHESTQSGFGLAATQDVHFTEVGEGERGARVETRSAHSHGHGGHVESDTADPAARCQNLVRVGSAILALELRPHWELIQQTEGGTALLLRRYEDYANTLAQNMRKTYLSPFTIVTPHIVLSVDRLDGVTLEGAKLPRYQAFRGVRPADTETGVILPDSVFNKDLSSAEDAPGNTTTDHKHHHPNGGDQEAIASVIIFHSLASLLPKRYDPDKRSLRVPKRPVINTPVVSIAVHNEEELLQRPLDRPVTVQFRLLQAEERAKPICVFWNHSLLSTGGTGGWSAKGCEVAFRNYSHIACRCSHMTSFAVLMDVSRRENGEILPVKLVTWSTVGVTLGFLFLTTLFLSCFHAMHCNKSSIVSNGAVSLFLSELVFVLGINQADNPFMCTVIAILLHFLYMCTFAWLFLDGLHTYRMLSELRDINYGPMRFYYMIGWGVPAFITGLSVGLDPEGYGNPDFCWLSMYDTLIWSFAGPIVLAVSVSTNKPR
;
A
#
# COMPACT_ATOMS: atom_id res chain seq x y z
N ASP A 1 -0.76 52.99 12.05
CA ASP A 1 0.48 52.48 12.69
C ASP A 1 0.18 51.20 13.45
N ASN A 2 1.11 50.24 13.49
CA ASN A 2 0.93 48.86 13.99
C ASN A 2 0.05 47.94 13.14
N HIS A 3 -0.03 48.19 11.83
CA HIS A 3 -0.64 47.26 10.87
C HIS A 3 0.25 47.15 9.64
N TYR A 4 0.20 45.98 9.00
CA TYR A 4 0.89 45.70 7.74
C TYR A 4 -0.10 45.13 6.72
N ARG A 5 0.22 45.29 5.44
CA ARG A 5 -0.58 44.77 4.33
C ARG A 5 0.36 44.00 3.39
N PRO A 6 0.28 42.65 3.36
CA PRO A 6 1.04 41.83 2.42
C PRO A 6 0.77 42.22 0.97
N ASP A 7 1.77 42.12 0.11
CA ASP A 7 1.60 42.35 -1.32
C ASP A 7 0.58 41.36 -1.92
N GLY A 8 -0.46 41.89 -2.57
CA GLY A 8 -1.56 41.09 -3.13
C GLY A 8 -2.71 40.76 -2.16
N SER A 9 -2.66 41.23 -0.91
CA SER A 9 -3.77 41.11 0.05
C SER A 9 -4.56 42.42 0.17
N ASP A 10 -5.90 42.32 0.13
CA ASP A 10 -6.81 43.44 0.39
C ASP A 10 -7.05 43.69 1.90
N SER A 11 -6.45 42.88 2.77
CA SER A 11 -6.64 42.94 4.22
C SER A 11 -5.43 43.53 4.97
N CYS A 12 -5.68 44.48 5.86
CA CYS A 12 -4.69 45.03 6.80
C CYS A 12 -4.67 44.17 8.08
N LEU A 13 -3.50 43.63 8.40
CA LEU A 13 -3.27 42.77 9.57
C LEU A 13 -2.53 43.53 10.67
N GLN A 14 -2.81 43.21 11.94
CA GLN A 14 -2.14 43.85 13.08
C GLN A 14 -0.69 43.36 13.23
N CYS A 15 0.21 44.24 13.68
CA CYS A 15 1.58 43.88 14.03
C CYS A 15 1.62 43.11 15.36
N ASP A 16 1.85 41.80 15.29
CA ASP A 16 1.94 40.91 16.47
C ASP A 16 3.38 40.73 16.96
N CYS A 17 4.10 41.83 17.25
CA CYS A 17 5.49 41.76 17.72
C CYS A 17 5.57 41.30 19.19
N TYR A 18 6.40 40.28 19.46
CA TYR A 18 6.63 39.76 20.80
C TYR A 18 7.38 40.80 21.65
N PRO A 19 6.78 41.36 22.74
CA PRO A 19 7.35 42.51 23.43
C PRO A 19 8.72 42.27 24.08
N VAL A 20 9.04 41.02 24.42
CA VAL A 20 10.33 40.68 25.07
C VAL A 20 11.46 40.65 24.03
N GLY A 21 11.20 40.06 22.85
CA GLY A 21 12.21 39.88 21.79
C GLY A 21 12.29 41.01 20.75
N SER A 22 11.31 41.91 20.71
CA SER A 22 11.29 43.05 19.79
C SER A 22 11.71 44.36 20.46
N LEU A 23 12.23 45.30 19.65
CA LEU A 23 12.58 46.66 20.07
C LEU A 23 11.35 47.57 20.13
N SER A 24 10.30 47.26 19.36
CA SER A 24 9.05 48.02 19.32
C SER A 24 7.89 47.15 18.89
N ARG A 25 6.65 47.63 19.10
CA ARG A 25 5.42 46.97 18.58
C ARG A 25 5.11 47.29 17.12
N ALA A 26 5.93 48.10 16.47
CA ALA A 26 5.79 48.41 15.05
C ALA A 26 6.48 47.32 14.21
N CYS A 27 5.87 47.01 13.07
CA CYS A 27 6.41 46.08 12.09
C CYS A 27 6.46 46.75 10.71
N ASP A 28 7.25 46.17 9.82
CA ASP A 28 7.34 46.60 8.43
C ASP A 28 5.97 46.57 7.74
N ARG A 29 5.68 47.59 6.93
CA ARG A 29 4.33 47.81 6.37
C ARG A 29 3.90 46.78 5.31
N GLN A 30 4.85 46.10 4.67
CA GLN A 30 4.57 45.12 3.61
C GLN A 30 4.77 43.69 4.10
N SER A 31 5.93 43.39 4.70
CA SER A 31 6.27 42.04 5.17
C SER A 31 5.68 41.70 6.54
N GLY A 32 5.34 42.71 7.35
CA GLY A 32 4.93 42.51 8.74
C GLY A 32 6.05 42.04 9.67
N GLN A 33 7.31 42.18 9.26
CA GLN A 33 8.50 41.82 10.04
C GLN A 33 8.71 42.82 11.19
N CYS A 34 8.84 42.31 12.41
CA CYS A 34 9.13 43.10 13.59
C CYS A 34 10.64 43.38 13.72
N HIS A 35 10.98 44.50 14.39
CA HIS A 35 12.37 44.84 14.68
C HIS A 35 12.88 44.02 15.87
N CYS A 36 13.65 42.96 15.61
CA CYS A 36 14.11 42.03 16.62
C CYS A 36 15.38 42.51 17.34
N LYS A 37 15.54 42.11 18.60
CA LYS A 37 16.79 42.26 19.36
C LYS A 37 17.87 41.33 18.83
N ALA A 38 19.13 41.57 19.21
CA ALA A 38 20.26 40.78 18.75
C ALA A 38 20.08 39.28 19.05
N GLY A 39 20.25 38.43 18.03
CA GLY A 39 20.12 36.97 18.12
C GLY A 39 18.67 36.44 18.09
N VAL A 40 17.66 37.31 18.25
CA VAL A 40 16.24 36.95 18.17
C VAL A 40 15.80 36.95 16.72
N MET A 41 15.04 35.94 16.31
CA MET A 41 14.60 35.74 14.93
C MET A 41 13.08 35.49 14.83
N GLY A 42 12.58 35.34 13.61
CA GLY A 42 11.16 35.16 13.29
C GLY A 42 10.44 36.48 13.01
N ARG A 43 9.29 36.40 12.31
CA ARG A 43 8.48 37.59 11.97
C ARG A 43 8.07 38.39 13.21
N GLN A 44 7.74 37.67 14.28
CA GLN A 44 7.27 38.25 15.55
C GLN A 44 8.40 38.47 16.57
N CYS A 45 9.65 38.13 16.26
CA CYS A 45 10.78 38.14 17.21
C CYS A 45 10.54 37.25 18.44
N ASP A 46 10.10 36.02 18.19
CA ASP A 46 9.56 35.10 19.20
C ASP A 46 10.42 33.85 19.44
N ARG A 47 11.56 33.71 18.73
CA ARG A 47 12.44 32.54 18.82
C ARG A 47 13.92 32.90 18.69
N CYS A 48 14.78 31.97 19.07
CA CYS A 48 16.24 32.04 18.94
C CYS A 48 16.74 30.98 17.94
N ASP A 49 17.91 31.19 17.36
CA ASP A 49 18.53 30.24 16.42
C ASP A 49 19.05 28.98 17.14
N ASN A 50 19.50 29.13 18.39
CA ASN A 50 19.92 28.02 19.22
C ASN A 50 18.70 27.32 19.86
N PRO A 51 18.52 25.99 19.69
CA PRO A 51 17.39 25.25 20.26
C PRO A 51 17.33 25.24 21.80
N PHE A 52 18.44 25.55 22.46
CA PHE A 52 18.54 25.66 23.92
C PHE A 52 18.51 27.10 24.42
N ALA A 53 18.24 28.09 23.57
CA ALA A 53 18.13 29.48 23.98
C ALA A 53 16.67 29.95 24.09
N GLU A 54 16.38 30.76 25.11
CA GLU A 54 15.12 31.47 25.25
C GLU A 54 15.27 32.97 24.96
N VAL A 55 14.17 33.58 24.52
CA VAL A 55 14.10 35.02 24.30
C VAL A 55 13.95 35.73 25.65
N SER A 56 14.91 36.57 25.98
CA SER A 56 14.96 37.38 27.20
C SER A 56 14.93 38.89 26.87
N PRO A 57 14.77 39.78 27.87
CA PRO A 57 14.89 41.22 27.66
C PRO A 57 16.25 41.65 27.08
N SER A 58 17.31 40.87 27.28
CA SER A 58 18.68 41.18 26.83
C SER A 58 18.99 40.61 25.42
N GLY A 59 18.17 39.70 24.89
CA GLY A 59 18.40 39.00 23.63
C GLY A 59 18.07 37.52 23.75
N CYS A 60 18.92 36.65 23.22
CA CYS A 60 18.81 35.20 23.38
C CYS A 60 19.76 34.69 24.45
N GLU A 61 19.24 33.99 25.46
CA GLU A 61 20.00 33.43 26.58
C GLU A 61 19.93 31.90 26.57
N VAL A 62 21.09 31.24 26.68
CA VAL A 62 21.19 29.77 26.65
C VAL A 62 20.81 29.17 28.01
N ILE A 63 19.94 28.16 27.97
CA ILE A 63 19.47 27.37 29.10
C ILE A 63 20.14 26.00 29.06
N TYR A 64 20.77 25.61 30.17
CA TYR A 64 21.63 24.42 30.23
C TYR A 64 21.00 23.20 30.91
N ASP A 65 19.93 23.38 31.69
CA ASP A 65 19.35 22.35 32.57
C ASP A 65 17.93 21.92 32.18
N SER A 66 17.41 22.51 31.12
CA SER A 66 16.02 22.36 30.68
C SER A 66 15.86 22.82 29.24
N CYS A 67 14.77 22.39 28.61
CA CYS A 67 14.34 23.00 27.36
C CYS A 67 13.79 24.42 27.65
N PRO A 68 14.20 25.42 26.85
CA PRO A 68 13.83 26.83 27.05
C PRO A 68 12.33 27.07 26.85
N GLN A 69 11.81 28.22 27.29
CA GLN A 69 10.49 28.65 26.85
C GLN A 69 10.49 28.89 25.33
N ALA A 70 9.55 28.29 24.61
CA ALA A 70 9.50 28.35 23.15
C ALA A 70 8.06 28.40 22.60
N ILE A 71 7.85 29.03 21.45
CA ILE A 71 6.57 29.03 20.74
C ILE A 71 6.60 28.09 19.53
N GLU A 72 5.64 27.18 19.44
CA GLU A 72 5.52 26.22 18.34
C GLU A 72 4.05 25.84 18.16
N ALA A 73 3.59 25.70 16.91
CA ALA A 73 2.20 25.39 16.58
C ALA A 73 1.16 26.34 17.23
N GLY A 74 1.53 27.61 17.45
CA GLY A 74 0.68 28.61 18.09
C GLY A 74 0.56 28.47 19.61
N ILE A 75 1.42 27.67 20.25
CA ILE A 75 1.41 27.36 21.68
C ILE A 75 2.72 27.82 22.31
N TRP A 76 2.63 28.51 23.45
CA TRP A 76 3.77 28.83 24.29
C TRP A 76 4.08 27.67 25.24
N TRP A 77 5.18 26.98 24.99
CA TRP A 77 5.69 25.88 25.80
C TRP A 77 6.52 26.43 26.97
N PRO A 78 6.16 26.08 28.22
CA PRO A 78 6.90 26.55 29.39
C PRO A 78 8.26 25.86 29.49
N ARG A 79 9.22 26.49 30.15
CA ARG A 79 10.52 25.88 30.46
C ARG A 79 10.32 24.55 31.19
N THR A 80 10.95 23.49 30.69
CA THR A 80 10.70 22.12 31.16
C THR A 80 12.00 21.34 31.27
N LYS A 81 12.23 20.66 32.41
CA LYS A 81 13.45 19.88 32.63
C LYS A 81 13.56 18.72 31.63
N PHE A 82 14.79 18.36 31.28
CA PHE A 82 15.08 17.24 30.39
C PHE A 82 14.42 15.94 30.87
N GLY A 83 13.91 15.16 29.92
CA GLY A 83 13.20 13.90 30.17
C GLY A 83 11.74 14.07 30.64
N LEU A 84 11.29 15.29 30.94
CA LEU A 84 9.90 15.55 31.35
C LEU A 84 9.04 16.07 30.18
N PRO A 85 7.75 15.71 30.14
CA PRO A 85 6.80 16.32 29.22
C PRO A 85 6.25 17.64 29.77
N ALA A 86 5.98 18.60 28.88
CA ALA A 86 5.11 19.72 29.15
C ALA A 86 3.70 19.42 28.64
N ALA A 87 2.69 19.70 29.45
CA ALA A 87 1.28 19.62 29.07
C ALA A 87 0.65 21.01 29.19
N VAL A 88 0.04 21.48 28.10
CA VAL A 88 -0.54 22.82 27.99
C VAL A 88 -1.86 22.74 27.22
N LEU A 89 -2.63 23.83 27.24
CA LEU A 89 -3.86 23.91 26.46
C LEU A 89 -3.56 23.90 24.96
N CYS A 90 -4.47 23.28 24.21
CA CYS A 90 -4.45 23.28 22.76
C CYS A 90 -4.50 24.69 22.16
N PRO A 91 -4.05 24.87 20.90
CA PRO A 91 -3.95 26.19 20.28
C PRO A 91 -5.32 26.84 20.12
N LYS A 92 -5.32 28.17 19.96
CA LYS A 92 -6.55 28.95 19.76
C LYS A 92 -7.37 28.37 18.61
N GLY A 93 -8.67 28.20 18.83
CA GLY A 93 -9.57 27.54 17.85
C GLY A 93 -9.71 26.03 18.06
N SER A 94 -9.13 25.46 19.12
CA SER A 94 -9.27 24.06 19.50
C SER A 94 -9.34 23.89 21.03
N VAL A 95 -9.78 22.72 21.48
CA VAL A 95 -9.90 22.35 22.90
C VAL A 95 -9.17 21.05 23.18
N GLY A 96 -8.71 20.87 24.43
CA GLY A 96 -7.97 19.69 24.86
C GLY A 96 -6.58 20.04 25.41
N THR A 97 -5.72 19.03 25.48
CA THR A 97 -4.37 19.15 26.03
C THR A 97 -3.34 18.77 24.98
N ALA A 98 -2.42 19.70 24.69
CA ALA A 98 -1.24 19.47 23.88
C ALA A 98 -0.07 19.03 24.75
N ILE A 99 0.74 18.10 24.27
CA ILE A 99 1.90 17.57 25.01
C ILE A 99 3.15 17.71 24.16
N ARG A 100 4.28 18.11 24.76
CA ARG A 100 5.58 18.15 24.10
C ARG A 100 6.63 17.58 25.03
N HIS A 101 7.55 16.78 24.48
CA HIS A 101 8.61 16.14 25.25
C HIS A 101 9.90 16.92 25.13
N CYS A 102 10.57 17.12 26.26
CA CYS A 102 11.88 17.75 26.33
C CYS A 102 12.98 16.68 26.37
N ASP A 103 13.79 16.62 25.31
CA ASP A 103 14.92 15.72 25.17
C ASP A 103 16.24 16.39 25.58
N GLU A 104 17.16 15.64 26.17
CA GLU A 104 18.44 16.15 26.66
C GLU A 104 19.40 16.56 25.53
N HIS A 105 19.36 15.87 24.39
CA HIS A 105 20.30 16.06 23.28
C HIS A 105 19.70 16.88 22.15
N GLN A 106 18.43 16.67 21.84
CA GLN A 106 17.72 17.33 20.75
C GLN A 106 16.94 18.57 21.20
N GLY A 107 16.79 18.77 22.52
CA GLY A 107 15.94 19.82 23.07
C GLY A 107 14.46 19.49 22.88
N TRP A 108 13.67 20.47 22.44
CA TRP A 108 12.24 20.26 22.25
C TRP A 108 11.92 19.36 21.05
N LEU A 109 11.30 18.21 21.28
CA LEU A 109 10.74 17.37 20.21
C LEU A 109 9.48 18.00 19.60
N PRO A 110 9.03 17.57 18.40
CA PRO A 110 7.80 18.07 17.80
C PRO A 110 6.59 17.90 18.74
N PRO A 111 5.70 18.91 18.83
CA PRO A 111 4.55 18.85 19.73
C PRO A 111 3.54 17.79 19.28
N ASN A 112 3.05 17.02 20.25
CA ASN A 112 1.96 16.09 20.05
C ASN A 112 0.62 16.82 20.27
N LEU A 113 -0.06 17.10 19.16
CA LEU A 113 -1.38 17.75 19.12
C LEU A 113 -2.52 16.75 18.90
N PHE A 114 -2.27 15.44 19.05
CA PHE A 114 -3.26 14.41 18.77
C PHE A 114 -4.53 14.58 19.63
N ASN A 115 -4.38 14.98 20.90
CA ASN A 115 -5.49 15.16 21.83
C ASN A 115 -6.19 16.53 21.71
N CYS A 116 -5.84 17.35 20.72
CA CYS A 116 -6.56 18.56 20.40
C CYS A 116 -7.76 18.26 19.52
N THR A 117 -8.86 18.97 19.77
CA THR A 117 -10.12 18.86 19.01
C THR A 117 -10.51 20.23 18.50
N SER A 118 -10.72 20.36 17.19
CA SER A 118 -11.19 21.59 16.57
C SER A 118 -12.58 21.98 17.08
N LEU A 119 -12.89 23.28 17.16
CA LEU A 119 -14.18 23.74 17.70
C LEU A 119 -15.42 23.12 17.05
N PRO A 120 -15.49 22.87 15.71
CA PRO A 120 -16.62 22.18 15.10
C PRO A 120 -16.84 20.75 15.64
N PHE A 121 -15.75 20.05 16.00
CA PHE A 121 -15.78 18.69 16.53
C PHE A 121 -15.93 18.61 18.05
N ALA A 122 -15.60 19.70 18.77
CA ALA A 122 -15.63 19.74 20.24
C ALA A 122 -16.99 19.36 20.83
N ARG A 123 -18.09 19.82 20.19
CA ARG A 123 -19.47 19.50 20.60
C ARG A 123 -19.89 18.07 20.24
N LEU A 124 -19.30 17.51 19.19
CA LEU A 124 -19.58 16.16 18.71
C LEU A 124 -18.90 15.09 19.54
N ARG A 125 -17.77 15.41 20.18
CA ARG A 125 -16.98 14.46 20.97
C ARG A 125 -17.78 13.77 22.08
N SER A 126 -18.55 14.51 22.88
CA SER A 126 -19.35 13.90 23.95
C SER A 126 -20.42 12.96 23.39
N THR A 127 -21.07 13.36 22.29
CA THR A 127 -22.06 12.53 21.61
C THR A 127 -21.42 11.29 20.99
N ALA A 128 -20.19 11.37 20.47
CA ALA A 128 -19.46 10.22 19.92
C ALA A 128 -19.21 9.15 20.99
N GLU A 129 -18.77 9.57 22.17
CA GLU A 129 -18.47 8.67 23.29
C GLU A 129 -19.74 8.01 23.86
N GLU A 130 -20.87 8.70 23.81
CA GLU A 130 -22.17 8.15 24.19
C GLU A 130 -22.67 7.12 23.17
N LEU A 131 -22.55 7.45 21.88
CA LEU A 131 -22.96 6.58 20.76
C LEU A 131 -22.14 5.29 20.68
N SER A 132 -20.83 5.41 20.90
CA SER A 132 -19.89 4.28 20.92
C SER A 132 -20.23 3.27 22.02
N ARG A 133 -20.74 3.75 23.16
CA ARG A 133 -21.12 2.91 24.30
C ARG A 133 -22.53 2.33 24.19
N ASN A 134 -23.46 3.04 23.54
CA ASN A 134 -24.85 2.60 23.43
C ASN A 134 -25.41 2.82 22.02
N SER A 135 -25.19 1.84 21.14
CA SER A 135 -25.67 1.85 19.74
C SER A 135 -27.19 1.87 19.60
N SER A 136 -27.94 1.52 20.65
CA SER A 136 -29.41 1.54 20.67
C SER A 136 -30.02 2.95 20.68
N LEU A 137 -29.21 3.98 20.89
CA LEU A 137 -29.65 5.39 20.89
C LEU A 137 -29.88 5.96 19.48
N LEU A 138 -29.44 5.26 18.44
CA LEU A 138 -29.60 5.68 17.05
C LEU A 138 -30.98 5.29 16.50
N ASP A 139 -31.69 6.27 15.96
CA ASP A 139 -32.85 6.11 15.08
C ASP A 139 -32.55 6.80 13.74
N SER A 140 -33.39 6.56 12.72
CA SER A 140 -33.19 7.12 11.38
C SER A 140 -33.14 8.66 11.36
N SER A 141 -33.82 9.33 12.30
CA SER A 141 -33.82 10.81 12.40
C SER A 141 -32.51 11.35 12.97
N ARG A 142 -32.00 10.75 14.06
CA ARG A 142 -30.72 11.14 14.65
C ARG A 142 -29.56 10.78 13.74
N VAL A 143 -29.64 9.69 12.97
CA VAL A 143 -28.63 9.37 11.96
C VAL A 143 -28.52 10.49 10.93
N GLN A 144 -29.65 10.98 10.41
CA GLN A 144 -29.68 12.10 9.46
C GLN A 144 -29.03 13.35 10.03
N GLN A 145 -29.49 13.77 11.21
CA GLN A 145 -29.00 14.98 11.86
C GLN A 145 -27.50 14.86 12.17
N THR A 146 -27.06 13.71 12.68
CA THR A 146 -25.67 13.48 13.04
C THR A 146 -24.78 13.47 11.80
N ALA A 147 -25.19 12.81 10.71
CA ALA A 147 -24.43 12.79 9.46
C ALA A 147 -24.30 14.20 8.85
N ALA A 148 -25.36 15.00 8.88
CA ALA A 148 -25.34 16.38 8.37
C ALA A 148 -24.44 17.30 9.21
N VAL A 149 -24.55 17.22 10.55
CA VAL A 149 -23.69 18.02 11.45
C VAL A 149 -22.23 17.60 11.32
N LEU A 150 -21.96 16.30 11.19
CA LEU A 150 -20.61 15.78 11.00
C LEU A 150 -20.02 16.22 9.65
N TRP A 151 -20.79 16.15 8.57
CA TRP A 151 -20.38 16.69 7.27
C TRP A 151 -20.07 18.18 7.35
N ASN A 152 -20.95 18.95 7.99
CA ASN A 152 -20.74 20.37 8.21
C ASN A 152 -19.45 20.66 9.00
N ALA A 153 -19.14 19.85 10.01
CA ALA A 153 -17.90 19.96 10.77
C ALA A 153 -16.66 19.62 9.92
N THR A 154 -16.70 18.54 9.13
CA THR A 154 -15.61 18.18 8.21
C THR A 154 -15.37 19.22 7.13
N ARG A 155 -16.43 19.88 6.63
CA ARG A 155 -16.34 20.89 5.56
C ARG A 155 -15.69 22.19 6.03
N HIS A 156 -15.93 22.60 7.27
CA HIS A 156 -15.44 23.88 7.84
C HIS A 156 -14.16 23.72 8.67
N THR A 157 -13.49 22.57 8.59
CA THR A 157 -12.23 22.32 9.28
C THR A 157 -11.13 22.20 8.24
N ASP A 158 -10.25 23.21 8.19
CA ASP A 158 -9.18 23.26 7.18
C ASP A 158 -8.08 22.23 7.42
N ALA A 159 -7.74 21.99 8.70
CA ALA A 159 -6.73 21.02 9.12
C ALA A 159 -7.25 20.22 10.31
N PHE A 160 -7.19 18.89 10.21
CA PHE A 160 -7.68 18.01 11.25
C PHE A 160 -6.59 17.73 12.29
N TYR A 161 -6.99 17.73 13.56
CA TYR A 161 -6.19 17.09 14.62
C TYR A 161 -6.51 15.59 14.70
N GLY A 162 -5.64 14.83 15.37
CA GLY A 162 -5.84 13.39 15.56
C GLY A 162 -7.18 13.04 16.24
N SER A 163 -7.62 13.85 17.21
CA SER A 163 -8.91 13.66 17.86
C SER A 163 -10.09 13.97 16.95
N ASP A 164 -9.95 14.89 15.98
CA ASP A 164 -11.01 15.19 15.02
C ASP A 164 -11.26 13.98 14.11
N VAL A 165 -10.17 13.40 13.59
CA VAL A 165 -10.21 12.17 12.78
C VAL A 165 -10.79 11.02 13.60
N ARG A 166 -10.38 10.85 14.86
CA ARG A 166 -10.91 9.81 15.76
C ARG A 166 -12.42 9.99 15.97
N VAL A 167 -12.89 11.21 16.28
CA VAL A 167 -14.32 11.49 16.48
C VAL A 167 -15.11 11.18 15.21
N ALA A 168 -14.66 11.66 14.06
CA ALA A 168 -15.31 11.39 12.77
C ALA A 168 -15.35 9.90 12.45
N TYR A 169 -14.26 9.16 12.69
CA TYR A 169 -14.19 7.72 12.53
C TYR A 169 -15.23 6.98 13.40
N HIS A 170 -15.35 7.30 14.69
CA HIS A 170 -16.32 6.67 15.60
C HIS A 170 -17.77 6.89 15.17
N PHE A 171 -18.08 8.11 14.69
CA PHE A 171 -19.39 8.39 14.13
C PHE A 171 -19.62 7.63 12.83
N SER A 172 -18.73 7.73 11.85
CA SER A 172 -18.86 7.01 10.58
C SER A 172 -19.04 5.51 10.81
N GLN A 173 -18.26 4.92 11.73
CA GLN A 173 -18.40 3.51 12.08
C GLN A 173 -19.78 3.18 12.67
N SER A 174 -20.27 3.97 13.63
CA SER A 174 -21.56 3.73 14.28
C SER A 174 -22.75 3.97 13.34
N LEU A 175 -22.70 5.04 12.53
CA LEU A 175 -23.75 5.40 11.59
C LEU A 175 -23.84 4.38 10.45
N LEU A 176 -22.70 4.01 9.84
CA LEU A 176 -22.68 2.97 8.81
C LEU A 176 -23.18 1.63 9.36
N GLN A 177 -22.74 1.25 10.57
CA GLN A 177 -23.21 0.02 11.20
C GLN A 177 -24.74 0.01 11.40
N HIS A 178 -25.31 1.12 11.87
CA HIS A 178 -26.75 1.22 12.06
C HIS A 178 -27.50 1.15 10.72
N GLU A 179 -27.05 1.91 9.72
CA GLU A 179 -27.65 1.90 8.38
C GLU A 179 -27.56 0.53 7.69
N SER A 180 -26.45 -0.20 7.87
CA SER A 180 -26.31 -1.57 7.34
C SER A 180 -27.32 -2.57 7.92
N THR A 181 -27.89 -2.30 9.10
CA THR A 181 -28.92 -3.14 9.72
C THR A 181 -30.36 -2.78 9.30
N GLN A 182 -30.54 -1.65 8.60
CA GLN A 182 -31.86 -1.22 8.15
C GLN A 182 -32.30 -1.98 6.89
N SER A 183 -33.62 -2.03 6.64
CA SER A 183 -34.19 -2.64 5.44
C SER A 183 -35.43 -1.90 4.93
N GLY A 184 -35.76 -2.08 3.65
CA GLY A 184 -36.91 -1.47 2.99
C GLY A 184 -36.90 0.06 3.02
N PHE A 185 -38.04 0.68 3.31
CA PHE A 185 -38.20 2.14 3.43
C PHE A 185 -37.56 2.74 4.69
N GLY A 186 -36.99 1.91 5.57
CA GLY A 186 -36.21 2.38 6.72
C GLY A 186 -34.80 2.85 6.37
N LEU A 187 -34.33 2.56 5.15
CA LEU A 187 -33.01 2.98 4.67
C LEU A 187 -32.98 4.44 4.27
N ALA A 188 -31.90 5.13 4.64
CA ALA A 188 -31.70 6.53 4.29
C ALA A 188 -31.82 6.80 2.78
N ALA A 189 -31.38 5.87 1.93
CA ALA A 189 -31.38 6.04 0.49
C ALA A 189 -32.77 5.85 -0.16
N THR A 190 -33.73 5.21 0.53
CA THR A 190 -35.01 4.77 -0.03
C THR A 190 -36.19 5.68 0.28
N GLN A 191 -35.96 6.73 1.07
CA GLN A 191 -37.01 7.62 1.58
C GLN A 191 -37.33 8.81 0.66
N ASP A 192 -36.68 8.96 -0.52
CA ASP A 192 -36.78 10.18 -1.34
C ASP A 192 -37.07 9.95 -2.83
N VAL A 193 -37.88 10.86 -3.39
CA VAL A 193 -38.34 10.88 -4.79
C VAL A 193 -37.40 11.69 -5.71
N HIS A 194 -36.54 12.57 -5.15
CA HIS A 194 -35.69 13.52 -5.90
C HIS A 194 -34.20 13.14 -6.03
N PHE A 195 -33.86 11.88 -5.74
CA PHE A 195 -32.49 11.36 -5.77
C PHE A 195 -31.76 11.46 -7.12
N THR A 196 -32.46 11.80 -8.22
CA THR A 196 -31.92 11.89 -9.58
C THR A 196 -31.19 13.19 -9.91
N GLU A 197 -31.16 14.20 -9.04
CA GLU A 197 -30.66 15.54 -9.41
C GLU A 197 -29.83 16.25 -8.33
N VAL A 198 -28.59 15.83 -8.02
CA VAL A 198 -27.61 16.77 -7.44
C VAL A 198 -26.18 16.50 -7.93
N GLY A 199 -25.76 17.25 -8.93
CA GLY A 199 -24.36 17.56 -9.22
C GLY A 199 -24.15 19.05 -9.04
N GLU A 200 -23.81 19.50 -7.83
CA GLU A 200 -23.45 20.90 -7.60
C GLU A 200 -22.06 21.20 -8.17
N GLY A 201 -22.04 22.04 -9.20
CA GLY A 201 -20.85 22.80 -9.58
C GLY A 201 -20.88 24.14 -8.85
N GLU A 202 -19.82 24.42 -8.09
CA GLU A 202 -19.57 25.73 -7.51
C GLU A 202 -19.52 26.81 -8.61
N ARG A 203 -20.39 27.81 -8.54
CA ARG A 203 -20.15 29.12 -9.15
C ARG A 203 -20.35 30.20 -8.10
N GLY A 204 -19.26 30.92 -7.82
CA GLY A 204 -19.29 32.16 -7.06
C GLY A 204 -20.22 33.18 -7.72
N ALA A 205 -21.18 33.66 -6.94
CA ALA A 205 -21.99 34.82 -7.29
C ALA A 205 -21.33 36.08 -6.74
N ARG A 206 -20.80 36.88 -7.67
CA ARG A 206 -20.34 38.25 -7.47
C ARG A 206 -21.54 39.12 -7.06
N VAL A 207 -21.40 39.82 -5.94
CA VAL A 207 -22.36 40.81 -5.46
C VAL A 207 -22.37 42.01 -6.41
N GLU A 208 -23.48 42.21 -7.13
CA GLU A 208 -23.85 43.52 -7.67
C GLU A 208 -25.04 44.07 -6.89
N THR A 209 -24.77 45.18 -6.20
CA THR A 209 -25.73 45.98 -5.47
C THR A 209 -26.59 46.79 -6.44
N ARG A 210 -27.90 46.54 -6.45
CA ARG A 210 -28.89 47.52 -6.89
C ARG A 210 -30.00 47.68 -5.85
N SER A 211 -30.07 48.92 -5.36
CA SER A 211 -31.06 49.49 -4.46
C SER A 211 -32.45 49.52 -5.10
N ALA A 212 -33.47 49.07 -4.35
CA ALA A 212 -34.84 49.57 -4.47
C ALA A 212 -35.61 49.36 -3.15
N HIS A 213 -36.39 50.38 -2.79
CA HIS A 213 -37.12 50.58 -1.54
C HIS A 213 -38.37 49.69 -1.34
N SER A 214 -38.67 49.46 -0.05
CA SER A 214 -39.97 49.35 0.64
C SER A 214 -41.02 48.32 0.18
N HIS A 215 -41.31 47.33 1.03
CA HIS A 215 -42.42 47.40 2.00
C HIS A 215 -42.39 46.16 2.92
N GLY A 216 -42.67 46.37 4.21
CA GLY A 216 -42.70 45.32 5.22
C GLY A 216 -43.92 44.42 5.13
N HIS A 217 -43.67 43.11 5.15
CA HIS A 217 -44.55 42.12 5.76
C HIS A 217 -43.67 41.04 6.38
N GLY A 218 -43.97 40.66 7.63
CA GLY A 218 -43.21 39.66 8.36
C GLY A 218 -43.23 38.33 7.60
N GLY A 219 -42.08 37.95 7.06
CA GLY A 219 -41.81 36.63 6.51
C GLY A 219 -40.95 35.86 7.51
N HIS A 220 -41.45 34.70 7.92
CA HIS A 220 -40.61 33.65 8.48
C HIS A 220 -39.35 33.51 7.63
N VAL A 221 -38.18 33.50 8.31
CA VAL A 221 -36.94 33.04 7.70
C VAL A 221 -37.19 31.62 7.23
N GLU A 222 -37.37 31.47 5.93
CA GLU A 222 -37.49 30.20 5.23
C GLU A 222 -36.17 29.48 5.47
N SER A 223 -36.17 28.55 6.43
CA SER A 223 -35.03 27.68 6.69
C SER A 223 -34.77 26.88 5.43
N ASP A 224 -33.53 26.91 4.94
CA ASP A 224 -33.01 25.99 3.94
C ASP A 224 -33.63 24.60 4.15
N THR A 225 -34.53 24.24 3.24
CA THR A 225 -35.25 22.98 3.24
C THR A 225 -34.23 21.85 3.24
N ALA A 226 -34.27 21.03 4.29
CA ALA A 226 -33.45 19.84 4.42
C ALA A 226 -33.74 18.89 3.25
N ASP A 227 -32.83 18.89 2.26
CA ASP A 227 -32.80 17.93 1.16
C ASP A 227 -32.50 16.52 1.71
N PRO A 228 -33.44 15.56 1.67
CA PRO A 228 -33.27 14.28 2.35
C PRO A 228 -32.39 13.26 1.57
N ALA A 229 -32.01 13.57 0.31
CA ALA A 229 -30.96 12.88 -0.46
C ALA A 229 -29.53 13.09 0.12
N ALA A 230 -29.39 13.98 1.10
CA ALA A 230 -28.12 14.33 1.73
C ALA A 230 -27.52 13.20 2.60
N ARG A 231 -28.27 12.17 3.03
CA ARG A 231 -27.81 11.23 4.07
C ARG A 231 -26.66 10.31 3.62
N CYS A 232 -26.88 9.49 2.60
CA CYS A 232 -25.84 8.62 2.03
C CYS A 232 -24.66 9.46 1.53
N GLN A 233 -24.98 10.60 0.89
CA GLN A 233 -23.99 11.55 0.39
C GLN A 233 -23.11 12.11 1.51
N ASN A 234 -23.68 12.50 2.66
CA ASN A 234 -22.94 13.01 3.81
C ASN A 234 -22.03 11.95 4.41
N LEU A 235 -22.47 10.69 4.52
CA LEU A 235 -21.63 9.59 5.01
C LEU A 235 -20.42 9.37 4.10
N VAL A 236 -20.62 9.31 2.78
CA VAL A 236 -19.52 9.14 1.81
C VAL A 236 -18.61 10.38 1.79
N ARG A 237 -19.16 11.59 1.90
CA ARG A 237 -18.38 12.85 1.95
C ARG A 237 -17.52 12.96 3.21
N VAL A 238 -18.07 12.63 4.38
CA VAL A 238 -17.30 12.54 5.64
C VAL A 238 -16.20 11.49 5.51
N GLY A 239 -16.54 10.30 4.99
CA GLY A 239 -15.58 9.24 4.69
C GLY A 239 -14.43 9.72 3.81
N SER A 240 -14.75 10.42 2.73
CA SER A 240 -13.76 10.99 1.83
C SER A 240 -12.84 11.97 2.57
N ALA A 241 -13.39 12.90 3.36
CA ALA A 241 -12.60 13.87 4.09
C ALA A 241 -11.59 13.20 5.05
N ILE A 242 -12.02 12.18 5.79
CA ILE A 242 -11.14 11.48 6.76
C ILE A 242 -10.19 10.47 6.12
N LEU A 243 -10.40 10.09 4.85
CA LEU A 243 -9.50 9.22 4.09
C LEU A 243 -8.48 10.02 3.26
N ALA A 244 -8.35 11.33 3.45
CA ALA A 244 -7.30 12.11 2.81
C ALA A 244 -5.89 11.58 3.17
N LEU A 245 -4.98 11.57 2.19
CA LEU A 245 -3.63 11.01 2.35
C LEU A 245 -2.79 11.75 3.42
N GLU A 246 -3.05 13.03 3.61
CA GLU A 246 -2.40 13.90 4.60
C GLU A 246 -2.68 13.44 6.04
N LEU A 247 -3.79 12.73 6.26
CA LEU A 247 -4.20 12.23 7.58
C LEU A 247 -3.53 10.90 7.95
N ARG A 248 -2.64 10.35 7.11
CA ARG A 248 -1.89 9.11 7.37
C ARG A 248 -1.27 9.06 8.79
N PRO A 249 -0.55 10.09 9.28
CA PRO A 249 0.08 10.03 10.59
C PRO A 249 -0.94 9.87 11.74
N HIS A 250 -2.14 10.43 11.58
CA HIS A 250 -3.21 10.28 12.57
C HIS A 250 -3.80 8.87 12.55
N TRP A 251 -4.01 8.30 11.37
CA TRP A 251 -4.47 6.92 11.23
C TRP A 251 -3.47 5.89 11.76
N GLU A 252 -2.17 6.11 11.58
CA GLU A 252 -1.13 5.26 12.15
C GLU A 252 -1.23 5.17 13.68
N LEU A 253 -1.58 6.26 14.36
CA LEU A 253 -1.80 6.28 15.81
C LEU A 253 -3.14 5.64 16.20
N ILE A 254 -4.23 5.93 15.49
CA ILE A 254 -5.56 5.33 15.77
C ILE A 254 -5.52 3.81 15.63
N GLN A 255 -4.83 3.30 14.61
CA GLN A 255 -4.74 1.88 14.31
C GLN A 255 -3.88 1.07 15.29
N GLN A 256 -3.15 1.72 16.19
CA GLN A 256 -2.44 1.04 17.28
C GLN A 256 -3.39 0.58 18.37
N THR A 257 -4.50 1.29 18.59
CA THR A 257 -5.45 1.02 19.68
C THR A 257 -6.81 0.52 19.18
N GLU A 258 -7.17 0.81 17.93
CA GLU A 258 -8.50 0.56 17.37
C GLU A 258 -8.41 -0.11 15.99
N GLY A 259 -9.54 -0.62 15.46
CA GLY A 259 -9.59 -1.27 14.15
C GLY A 259 -9.28 -0.34 12.96
N GLY A 260 -9.47 0.97 13.15
CA GLY A 260 -9.12 2.04 12.21
C GLY A 260 -9.66 1.85 10.79
N THR A 261 -8.84 2.13 9.78
CA THR A 261 -9.30 2.14 8.38
C THR A 261 -9.75 0.77 7.88
N ALA A 262 -9.21 -0.33 8.42
CA ALA A 262 -9.63 -1.67 8.07
C ALA A 262 -11.06 -1.99 8.54
N LEU A 263 -11.46 -1.47 9.70
CA LEU A 263 -12.85 -1.57 10.16
C LEU A 263 -13.77 -0.67 9.34
N LEU A 264 -13.29 0.54 9.00
CA LEU A 264 -14.06 1.47 8.17
C LEU A 264 -14.35 0.89 6.78
N LEU A 265 -13.36 0.23 6.15
CA LEU A 265 -13.54 -0.53 4.91
C LEU A 265 -14.71 -1.51 5.01
N ARG A 266 -14.68 -2.38 6.04
CA ARG A 266 -15.74 -3.36 6.29
C ARG A 266 -17.12 -2.71 6.44
N ARG A 267 -17.20 -1.57 7.14
CA ARG A 267 -18.47 -0.83 7.34
C ARG A 267 -19.02 -0.25 6.05
N TYR A 268 -18.16 0.23 5.15
CA TYR A 268 -18.59 0.66 3.83
C TYR A 268 -19.04 -0.50 2.95
N GLU A 269 -18.37 -1.65 3.01
CA GLU A 269 -18.80 -2.87 2.31
C GLU A 269 -20.17 -3.33 2.82
N ASP A 270 -20.35 -3.46 4.13
CA ASP A 270 -21.62 -3.82 4.75
C ASP A 270 -22.74 -2.84 4.33
N TYR A 271 -22.45 -1.54 4.31
CA TYR A 271 -23.41 -0.52 3.89
C TYR A 271 -23.77 -0.60 2.40
N ALA A 272 -22.79 -0.76 1.51
CA ALA A 272 -23.04 -0.90 0.08
C ALA A 272 -23.82 -2.18 -0.26
N ASN A 273 -23.54 -3.28 0.45
CA ASN A 273 -24.30 -4.52 0.36
C ASN A 273 -25.77 -4.30 0.74
N THR A 274 -26.03 -3.64 1.88
CA THR A 274 -27.40 -3.33 2.32
C THR A 274 -28.11 -2.40 1.32
N LEU A 275 -27.42 -1.40 0.76
CA LEU A 275 -27.98 -0.54 -0.29
C LEU A 275 -28.39 -1.33 -1.53
N ALA A 276 -27.51 -2.22 -2.02
CA ALA A 276 -27.79 -3.06 -3.18
C ALA A 276 -28.98 -4.01 -2.93
N GLN A 277 -29.04 -4.68 -1.78
CA GLN A 277 -30.14 -5.59 -1.44
C GLN A 277 -31.50 -4.90 -1.42
N ASN A 278 -31.55 -3.68 -0.88
CA ASN A 278 -32.81 -2.97 -0.68
C ASN A 278 -33.25 -2.15 -1.89
N MET A 279 -32.36 -1.90 -2.84
CA MET A 279 -32.71 -1.21 -4.09
C MET A 279 -33.78 -1.98 -4.90
N ARG A 280 -33.82 -3.31 -4.85
CA ARG A 280 -34.90 -4.10 -5.48
C ARG A 280 -36.25 -3.92 -4.77
N LYS A 281 -36.22 -3.73 -3.45
CA LYS A 281 -37.39 -3.64 -2.57
C LYS A 281 -37.98 -2.23 -2.49
N THR A 282 -37.35 -1.25 -3.14
CA THR A 282 -37.67 0.18 -2.98
C THR A 282 -37.62 0.92 -4.30
N TYR A 283 -38.08 2.17 -4.31
CA TYR A 283 -38.10 3.04 -5.50
C TYR A 283 -36.72 3.64 -5.83
N LEU A 284 -35.63 3.10 -5.27
CA LEU A 284 -34.26 3.55 -5.51
C LEU A 284 -33.86 3.36 -6.98
N SER A 285 -33.49 4.45 -7.64
CA SER A 285 -32.88 4.43 -8.97
C SER A 285 -31.35 4.27 -8.90
N PRO A 286 -30.69 3.75 -9.95
CA PRO A 286 -29.23 3.67 -10.02
C PRO A 286 -28.56 5.02 -9.81
N PHE A 287 -27.44 5.03 -9.08
CA PHE A 287 -26.75 6.26 -8.74
C PHE A 287 -25.25 6.06 -8.52
N THR A 288 -24.53 7.17 -8.64
CA THR A 288 -23.09 7.24 -8.36
C THR A 288 -22.81 8.47 -7.51
N ILE A 289 -22.16 8.29 -6.37
CA ILE A 289 -21.63 9.37 -5.53
C ILE A 289 -20.13 9.46 -5.78
N VAL A 290 -19.69 10.63 -6.25
CA VAL A 290 -18.27 10.92 -6.52
C VAL A 290 -17.76 11.91 -5.49
N THR A 291 -16.66 11.55 -4.82
CA THR A 291 -15.89 12.42 -3.91
C THR A 291 -14.40 12.28 -4.23
N PRO A 292 -13.51 13.16 -3.71
CA PRO A 292 -12.08 13.10 -4.01
C PRO A 292 -11.40 11.75 -3.67
N HIS A 293 -11.88 11.04 -2.63
CA HIS A 293 -11.24 9.83 -2.13
C HIS A 293 -12.11 8.57 -2.20
N ILE A 294 -13.43 8.70 -2.39
CA ILE A 294 -14.38 7.59 -2.50
C ILE A 294 -15.31 7.80 -3.70
N VAL A 295 -15.50 6.76 -4.50
CA VAL A 295 -16.62 6.66 -5.46
C VAL A 295 -17.48 5.48 -5.05
N LEU A 296 -18.78 5.70 -4.86
CA LEU A 296 -19.76 4.65 -4.58
C LEU A 296 -20.79 4.62 -5.71
N SER A 297 -20.94 3.48 -6.38
CA SER A 297 -21.94 3.28 -7.44
C SER A 297 -22.82 2.10 -7.08
N VAL A 298 -24.14 2.26 -7.26
CA VAL A 298 -25.11 1.16 -7.17
C VAL A 298 -25.91 1.15 -8.47
N ASP A 299 -25.79 0.06 -9.21
CA ASP A 299 -26.30 -0.09 -10.57
C ASP A 299 -27.25 -1.30 -10.67
N ARG A 300 -28.34 -1.12 -11.42
CA ARG A 300 -29.23 -2.22 -11.84
C ARG A 300 -28.72 -2.81 -13.15
N LEU A 301 -28.64 -4.13 -13.20
CA LEU A 301 -28.13 -4.91 -14.32
C LEU A 301 -29.20 -5.91 -14.75
N ASP A 302 -29.73 -5.71 -15.95
CA ASP A 302 -30.64 -6.67 -16.59
C ASP A 302 -29.80 -7.74 -17.29
N GLY A 303 -30.37 -8.93 -17.55
CA GLY A 303 -29.63 -10.08 -18.13
C GLY A 303 -28.82 -9.78 -19.39
N VAL A 304 -29.28 -8.86 -20.26
CA VAL A 304 -28.56 -8.42 -21.47
C VAL A 304 -27.42 -7.46 -21.14
N THR A 305 -27.56 -6.65 -20.10
CA THR A 305 -26.57 -5.64 -19.68
C THR A 305 -25.55 -6.18 -18.68
N LEU A 306 -25.72 -7.42 -18.22
CA LEU A 306 -24.81 -8.10 -17.29
C LEU A 306 -23.52 -8.54 -17.99
N GLU A 307 -23.61 -8.97 -19.25
CA GLU A 307 -22.48 -9.49 -20.02
C GLU A 307 -21.47 -8.38 -20.34
N GLY A 308 -20.26 -8.51 -19.79
CA GLY A 308 -19.16 -7.57 -20.04
C GLY A 308 -19.36 -6.15 -19.48
N ALA A 309 -20.34 -5.93 -18.60
CA ALA A 309 -20.59 -4.59 -18.05
C ALA A 309 -19.39 -4.04 -17.26
N LYS A 310 -18.96 -2.84 -17.63
CA LYS A 310 -17.97 -2.05 -16.89
C LYS A 310 -18.66 -1.12 -15.89
N LEU A 311 -18.27 -1.24 -14.62
CA LEU A 311 -18.75 -0.44 -13.49
C LEU A 311 -17.59 0.32 -12.82
N PRO A 312 -17.80 1.56 -12.33
CA PRO A 312 -19.00 2.39 -12.44
C PRO A 312 -19.29 2.89 -13.87
N ARG A 313 -20.57 3.12 -14.20
CA ARG A 313 -21.00 3.65 -15.51
C ARG A 313 -20.91 5.19 -15.57
N TYR A 314 -19.69 5.73 -15.59
CA TYR A 314 -19.48 7.20 -15.65
C TYR A 314 -20.09 7.90 -16.88
N GLN A 315 -20.47 7.18 -17.93
CA GLN A 315 -21.12 7.73 -19.12
C GLN A 315 -22.52 8.29 -18.81
N ALA A 316 -23.24 7.68 -17.87
CA ALA A 316 -24.58 8.12 -17.44
C ALA A 316 -24.52 9.23 -16.37
N PHE A 317 -23.32 9.50 -15.82
CA PHE A 317 -23.13 10.46 -14.74
C PHE A 317 -23.14 11.90 -15.28
N ARG A 318 -24.04 12.74 -14.74
CA ARG A 318 -24.23 14.14 -15.15
C ARG A 318 -23.39 15.15 -14.35
N GLY A 319 -22.69 14.72 -13.30
CA GLY A 319 -21.85 15.58 -12.46
C GLY A 319 -20.38 15.67 -12.89
N VAL A 320 -19.54 16.29 -12.05
CA VAL A 320 -18.09 16.36 -12.26
C VAL A 320 -17.48 14.96 -12.16
N ARG A 321 -16.90 14.48 -13.25
CA ARG A 321 -16.26 13.17 -13.30
C ARG A 321 -15.00 13.13 -12.43
N PRO A 322 -14.70 11.99 -11.79
CA PRO A 322 -13.44 11.84 -11.06
C PRO A 322 -12.24 11.91 -12.01
N ALA A 323 -11.07 12.23 -11.47
CA ALA A 323 -9.83 12.28 -12.25
C ALA A 323 -9.46 10.91 -12.86
N ASP A 324 -9.80 9.81 -12.18
CA ASP A 324 -9.66 8.45 -12.69
C ASP A 324 -11.03 7.87 -13.05
N THR A 325 -11.27 7.66 -14.33
CA THR A 325 -12.45 6.97 -14.87
C THR A 325 -12.12 5.61 -15.49
N GLU A 326 -10.84 5.22 -15.45
CA GLU A 326 -10.34 4.00 -16.11
C GLU A 326 -10.38 2.80 -15.17
N THR A 327 -10.12 3.02 -13.89
CA THR A 327 -10.27 2.02 -12.83
C THR A 327 -11.73 1.60 -12.68
N GLY A 328 -11.98 0.29 -12.63
CA GLY A 328 -13.34 -0.25 -12.51
C GLY A 328 -13.36 -1.78 -12.57
N VAL A 329 -14.57 -2.34 -12.55
CA VAL A 329 -14.79 -3.80 -12.60
C VAL A 329 -15.57 -4.17 -13.86
N ILE A 330 -15.18 -5.28 -14.47
CA ILE A 330 -15.83 -5.89 -15.63
C ILE A 330 -16.40 -7.23 -15.17
N LEU A 331 -17.72 -7.37 -15.26
CA LEU A 331 -18.42 -8.60 -14.92
C LEU A 331 -18.30 -9.64 -16.05
N PRO A 332 -18.18 -10.93 -15.73
CA PRO A 332 -18.13 -12.00 -16.73
C PRO A 332 -19.50 -12.21 -17.40
N ASP A 333 -19.51 -12.80 -18.59
CA ASP A 333 -20.73 -13.05 -19.39
C ASP A 333 -21.72 -14.04 -18.74
N SER A 334 -21.35 -14.69 -17.63
CA SER A 334 -22.23 -15.54 -16.84
C SER A 334 -21.87 -15.44 -15.36
N VAL A 335 -22.48 -14.49 -14.64
CA VAL A 335 -22.37 -14.39 -13.18
C VAL A 335 -23.29 -15.42 -12.49
N PHE A 336 -24.37 -15.82 -13.17
CA PHE A 336 -25.34 -16.82 -12.72
C PHE A 336 -25.31 -18.01 -13.69
N ASN A 337 -25.03 -19.21 -13.19
CA ASN A 337 -25.30 -20.42 -13.97
C ASN A 337 -26.80 -20.64 -14.04
N LYS A 338 -27.33 -20.81 -15.26
CA LYS A 338 -28.52 -21.63 -15.45
C LYS A 338 -28.09 -23.06 -15.16
N ASP A 339 -28.47 -23.61 -14.02
CA ASP A 339 -28.48 -25.07 -13.85
C ASP A 339 -29.53 -25.65 -14.81
N LEU A 340 -29.12 -25.92 -16.06
CA LEU A 340 -29.80 -26.81 -16.99
C LEU A 340 -28.77 -27.83 -17.49
N SER A 341 -28.44 -28.79 -16.63
CA SER A 341 -27.87 -30.05 -17.09
C SER A 341 -28.08 -31.16 -16.06
N SER A 342 -29.24 -31.83 -16.12
CA SER A 342 -29.34 -33.30 -15.96
C SER A 342 -30.79 -33.77 -16.07
N ALA A 343 -31.26 -34.05 -17.29
CA ALA A 343 -32.33 -35.03 -17.53
C ALA A 343 -32.32 -35.46 -19.01
N GLU A 344 -31.23 -36.07 -19.47
CA GLU A 344 -31.30 -37.05 -20.55
C GLU A 344 -30.96 -38.41 -19.94
N ASP A 345 -32.00 -39.23 -19.71
CA ASP A 345 -32.02 -40.67 -20.02
C ASP A 345 -33.34 -41.31 -19.53
N ALA A 346 -34.33 -41.39 -20.41
CA ALA A 346 -35.33 -42.47 -20.47
C ALA A 346 -36.12 -42.38 -21.79
N PRO A 347 -36.21 -43.45 -22.60
CA PRO A 347 -37.06 -43.47 -23.79
C PRO A 347 -38.48 -43.90 -23.41
N GLY A 348 -39.50 -43.13 -23.81
CA GLY A 348 -40.89 -43.57 -23.59
C GLY A 348 -41.98 -42.59 -24.02
N ASN A 349 -42.48 -42.83 -25.23
CA ASN A 349 -43.83 -42.56 -25.73
C ASN A 349 -44.37 -41.12 -25.86
N THR A 350 -44.54 -40.78 -27.14
CA THR A 350 -45.55 -39.87 -27.71
C THR A 350 -46.84 -39.75 -26.90
N THR A 351 -47.20 -38.52 -26.54
CA THR A 351 -48.54 -37.96 -26.82
C THR A 351 -48.45 -36.44 -26.95
N THR A 352 -49.04 -35.93 -28.01
CA THR A 352 -49.23 -34.51 -28.31
C THR A 352 -50.22 -33.89 -27.34
N ASP A 353 -49.79 -32.92 -26.53
CA ASP A 353 -50.68 -31.97 -25.87
C ASP A 353 -50.13 -30.56 -26.04
N HIS A 354 -50.80 -29.76 -26.87
CA HIS A 354 -50.48 -28.36 -27.11
C HIS A 354 -50.86 -27.55 -25.87
N LYS A 355 -49.97 -27.53 -24.86
CA LYS A 355 -49.99 -26.49 -23.85
C LYS A 355 -49.11 -25.35 -24.30
N HIS A 356 -49.76 -24.22 -24.60
CA HIS A 356 -49.13 -22.91 -24.70
C HIS A 356 -48.24 -22.67 -23.47
N HIS A 357 -46.93 -22.90 -23.62
CA HIS A 357 -45.94 -22.43 -22.67
C HIS A 357 -45.78 -20.93 -22.93
N HIS A 358 -46.40 -20.10 -22.09
CA HIS A 358 -45.97 -18.72 -21.97
C HIS A 358 -44.47 -18.72 -21.64
N PRO A 359 -43.62 -17.95 -22.34
CA PRO A 359 -42.24 -17.79 -21.93
C PRO A 359 -42.26 -16.91 -20.68
N ASN A 360 -42.40 -17.51 -19.50
CA ASN A 360 -42.15 -16.83 -18.25
C ASN A 360 -40.65 -16.84 -18.00
N GLY A 361 -39.90 -16.18 -18.89
CA GLY A 361 -38.54 -15.76 -18.62
C GLY A 361 -38.64 -14.55 -17.72
N GLY A 362 -38.70 -14.76 -16.40
CA GLY A 362 -38.55 -13.67 -15.45
C GLY A 362 -37.20 -13.02 -15.70
N ASP A 363 -37.21 -11.73 -16.04
CA ASP A 363 -36.01 -10.91 -16.19
C ASP A 363 -35.17 -11.06 -14.90
N GLN A 364 -34.00 -11.69 -15.05
CA GLN A 364 -33.07 -11.89 -13.94
C GLN A 364 -32.35 -10.55 -13.71
N GLU A 365 -33.00 -9.65 -12.98
CA GLU A 365 -32.43 -8.36 -12.56
C GLU A 365 -31.42 -8.58 -11.43
N ALA A 366 -30.16 -8.23 -11.67
CA ALA A 366 -29.10 -8.23 -10.68
C ALA A 366 -28.76 -6.79 -10.24
N ILE A 367 -28.32 -6.63 -9.00
CA ILE A 367 -27.89 -5.31 -8.48
C ILE A 367 -26.43 -5.41 -8.08
N ALA A 368 -25.62 -4.52 -8.65
CA ALA A 368 -24.19 -4.43 -8.36
C ALA A 368 -23.89 -3.17 -7.56
N SER A 369 -23.09 -3.31 -6.51
CA SER A 369 -22.48 -2.18 -5.81
C SER A 369 -20.97 -2.20 -6.03
N VAL A 370 -20.40 -1.03 -6.33
CA VAL A 370 -18.96 -0.84 -6.52
C VAL A 370 -18.49 0.35 -5.69
N ILE A 371 -17.43 0.15 -4.91
CA ILE A 371 -16.75 1.22 -4.18
C ILE A 371 -15.31 1.33 -4.66
N ILE A 372 -14.87 2.51 -5.08
CA ILE A 372 -13.49 2.80 -5.42
C ILE A 372 -12.91 3.76 -4.37
N PHE A 373 -11.96 3.28 -3.60
CA PHE A 373 -11.20 4.09 -2.64
C PHE A 373 -9.84 4.48 -3.23
N HIS A 374 -9.66 5.75 -3.56
CA HIS A 374 -8.44 6.24 -4.21
C HIS A 374 -7.24 6.30 -3.26
N SER A 375 -7.47 6.61 -1.99
CA SER A 375 -6.41 6.85 -0.99
C SER A 375 -6.27 5.74 0.07
N LEU A 376 -7.35 4.98 0.30
CA LEU A 376 -7.46 4.00 1.38
C LEU A 376 -6.35 2.94 1.36
N ALA A 377 -5.93 2.52 0.16
CA ALA A 377 -4.88 1.50 -0.01
C ALA A 377 -3.60 1.84 0.76
N SER A 378 -3.30 3.13 0.84
CA SER A 378 -2.10 3.64 1.48
C SER A 378 -2.26 3.88 3.00
N LEU A 379 -3.51 3.92 3.49
CA LEU A 379 -3.87 4.08 4.90
C LEU A 379 -4.11 2.74 5.60
N LEU A 380 -4.43 1.69 4.83
CA LEU A 380 -4.63 0.35 5.35
C LEU A 380 -3.36 -0.21 6.00
N PRO A 381 -3.48 -0.98 7.09
CA PRO A 381 -2.34 -1.60 7.74
C PRO A 381 -1.57 -2.54 6.81
N LYS A 382 -0.23 -2.48 6.86
CA LYS A 382 0.67 -3.35 6.09
C LYS A 382 0.74 -4.76 6.70
N ARG A 383 -0.36 -5.50 6.60
CA ARG A 383 -0.47 -6.89 7.07
C ARG A 383 -0.76 -7.82 5.90
N TYR A 384 -0.12 -8.98 5.90
CA TYR A 384 -0.13 -9.93 4.79
C TYR A 384 -0.39 -11.35 5.29
N ASP A 385 -0.99 -12.18 4.46
CA ASP A 385 -1.21 -13.61 4.72
C ASP A 385 0.15 -14.32 4.97
N PRO A 386 0.35 -14.99 6.13
CA PRO A 386 1.60 -15.69 6.43
C PRO A 386 1.83 -16.93 5.56
N ASP A 387 0.78 -17.43 4.90
CA ASP A 387 0.87 -18.59 4.01
C ASP A 387 1.65 -18.25 2.73
N LYS A 388 2.91 -18.67 2.65
CA LYS A 388 3.79 -18.44 1.49
C LYS A 388 3.27 -19.07 0.19
N ARG A 389 2.40 -20.09 0.26
CA ARG A 389 1.73 -20.64 -0.94
C ARG A 389 0.69 -19.67 -1.47
N SER A 390 0.09 -18.90 -0.58
CA SER A 390 -0.87 -17.87 -0.92
C SER A 390 -0.21 -16.59 -1.40
N LEU A 391 0.79 -16.08 -0.68
CA LEU A 391 1.36 -14.77 -0.94
C LEU A 391 2.84 -14.75 -0.59
N ARG A 392 3.69 -14.61 -1.61
CA ARG A 392 5.11 -14.30 -1.42
C ARG A 392 5.28 -12.78 -1.39
N VAL A 393 5.30 -12.22 -0.18
CA VAL A 393 5.41 -10.77 0.02
C VAL A 393 6.78 -10.28 -0.49
N PRO A 394 6.82 -9.24 -1.35
CA PRO A 394 8.08 -8.67 -1.81
C PRO A 394 8.91 -8.03 -0.69
N LYS A 395 10.17 -7.71 -0.97
CA LYS A 395 11.06 -7.04 0.01
C LYS A 395 10.59 -5.62 0.36
N ARG A 396 10.02 -4.89 -0.59
CA ARG A 396 9.49 -3.53 -0.39
C ARG A 396 8.04 -3.46 -0.90
N PRO A 397 7.09 -4.02 -0.13
CA PRO A 397 5.69 -4.12 -0.55
C PRO A 397 5.03 -2.73 -0.56
N VAL A 398 4.44 -2.36 -1.69
CA VAL A 398 3.65 -1.13 -1.85
C VAL A 398 2.40 -1.43 -2.66
N ILE A 399 1.28 -0.85 -2.23
CA ILE A 399 0.04 -0.87 -3.00
C ILE A 399 -0.07 0.46 -3.72
N ASN A 400 -0.01 0.42 -5.04
CA ASN A 400 0.06 1.60 -5.91
C ASN A 400 -1.12 1.60 -6.90
N THR A 401 -2.27 1.18 -6.38
CA THR A 401 -3.58 1.24 -7.03
C THR A 401 -4.61 1.69 -6.00
N PRO A 402 -5.75 2.24 -6.45
CA PRO A 402 -6.96 2.32 -5.63
C PRO A 402 -7.37 0.93 -5.08
N VAL A 403 -8.16 0.92 -4.01
CA VAL A 403 -8.88 -0.29 -3.57
C VAL A 403 -10.24 -0.30 -4.23
N VAL A 404 -10.59 -1.39 -4.89
CA VAL A 404 -11.89 -1.55 -5.58
C VAL A 404 -12.66 -2.67 -4.92
N SER A 405 -13.80 -2.34 -4.31
CA SER A 405 -14.74 -3.27 -3.71
C SER A 405 -15.91 -3.50 -4.65
N ILE A 406 -16.34 -4.75 -4.80
CA ILE A 406 -17.53 -5.11 -5.58
C ILE A 406 -18.36 -6.17 -4.88
N ALA A 407 -19.68 -6.02 -4.97
CA ALA A 407 -20.64 -7.05 -4.60
C ALA A 407 -21.82 -7.06 -5.59
N VAL A 408 -22.32 -8.25 -5.91
CA VAL A 408 -23.47 -8.45 -6.81
C VAL A 408 -24.51 -9.31 -6.09
N HIS A 409 -25.77 -8.89 -6.18
CA HIS A 409 -26.91 -9.52 -5.54
C HIS A 409 -27.91 -10.03 -6.57
N ASN A 410 -28.45 -11.22 -6.34
CA ASN A 410 -29.55 -11.81 -7.12
C ASN A 410 -30.53 -12.49 -6.17
N GLU A 411 -31.82 -12.27 -6.39
CA GLU A 411 -32.92 -12.95 -5.67
C GLU A 411 -32.70 -13.09 -4.15
N GLU A 412 -32.12 -12.06 -3.52
CA GLU A 412 -31.82 -11.94 -2.08
C GLU A 412 -30.55 -12.64 -1.55
N GLU A 413 -29.90 -13.53 -2.31
CA GLU A 413 -28.64 -14.16 -1.89
C GLU A 413 -27.42 -13.33 -2.37
N LEU A 414 -26.52 -13.02 -1.44
CA LEU A 414 -25.17 -12.56 -1.79
C LEU A 414 -24.42 -13.75 -2.40
N LEU A 415 -23.87 -13.56 -3.61
CA LEU A 415 -23.02 -14.57 -4.25
C LEU A 415 -21.68 -14.71 -3.48
N GLN A 416 -21.71 -15.39 -2.35
CA GLN A 416 -20.52 -15.75 -1.55
C GLN A 416 -19.82 -17.01 -2.08
N ARG A 417 -20.42 -17.69 -3.07
CA ARG A 417 -19.82 -18.88 -3.71
C ARG A 417 -18.66 -18.45 -4.62
N PRO A 418 -17.62 -19.29 -4.76
CA PRO A 418 -16.60 -19.07 -5.78
C PRO A 418 -17.29 -18.91 -7.13
N LEU A 419 -16.97 -17.83 -7.83
CA LEU A 419 -17.49 -17.58 -9.16
C LEU A 419 -16.87 -18.57 -10.14
N ASP A 420 -17.71 -19.28 -10.90
CA ASP A 420 -17.24 -20.19 -11.97
C ASP A 420 -16.47 -19.43 -13.06
N ARG A 421 -16.87 -18.16 -13.31
CA ARG A 421 -16.11 -17.22 -14.14
C ARG A 421 -15.59 -16.06 -13.29
N PRO A 422 -14.27 -15.78 -13.28
CA PRO A 422 -13.71 -14.73 -12.44
C PRO A 422 -14.12 -13.33 -12.92
N VAL A 423 -14.37 -12.43 -11.97
CA VAL A 423 -14.53 -10.99 -12.24
C VAL A 423 -13.19 -10.40 -12.64
N THR A 424 -13.21 -9.44 -13.57
CA THR A 424 -12.00 -8.75 -14.01
C THR A 424 -11.98 -7.34 -13.43
N VAL A 425 -11.02 -7.06 -12.54
CA VAL A 425 -10.82 -5.75 -11.94
C VAL A 425 -9.69 -5.03 -12.67
N GLN A 426 -10.00 -3.91 -13.30
CA GLN A 426 -9.05 -3.08 -14.03
C GLN A 426 -8.61 -1.91 -13.16
N PHE A 427 -7.30 -1.71 -13.04
CA PHE A 427 -6.69 -0.63 -12.26
C PHE A 427 -5.84 0.27 -13.14
N ARG A 428 -5.94 1.58 -12.93
CA ARG A 428 -4.93 2.56 -13.32
C ARG A 428 -3.90 2.70 -12.19
N LEU A 429 -2.62 2.63 -12.52
CA LEU A 429 -1.53 2.80 -11.55
C LEU A 429 -1.43 4.26 -11.10
N LEU A 430 -1.24 4.52 -9.80
CA LEU A 430 -1.06 5.90 -9.29
C LEU A 430 0.29 6.47 -9.74
N GLN A 431 1.32 5.63 -9.82
CA GLN A 431 2.63 5.94 -10.39
C GLN A 431 3.09 4.84 -11.35
N ALA A 432 3.44 5.20 -12.59
CA ALA A 432 3.99 4.27 -13.56
C ALA A 432 5.45 3.95 -13.20
N GLU A 433 5.72 2.72 -12.77
CA GLU A 433 7.07 2.28 -12.39
C GLU A 433 7.52 1.12 -13.28
N GLU A 434 8.70 1.26 -13.89
CA GLU A 434 9.03 0.47 -15.09
C GLU A 434 9.22 -1.03 -14.84
N ARG A 435 9.50 -1.52 -13.62
CA ARG A 435 9.86 -2.95 -13.41
C ARG A 435 9.50 -3.54 -12.05
N ALA A 436 8.25 -3.43 -11.61
CA ALA A 436 7.74 -4.20 -10.46
C ALA A 436 6.88 -5.40 -10.92
N LYS A 437 7.11 -6.60 -10.36
CA LYS A 437 6.24 -7.78 -10.55
C LYS A 437 4.93 -7.54 -9.78
N PRO A 438 3.76 -7.40 -10.45
CA PRO A 438 2.51 -7.15 -9.75
C PRO A 438 1.91 -8.43 -9.19
N ILE A 439 1.26 -8.31 -8.04
CA ILE A 439 0.52 -9.40 -7.40
C ILE A 439 -0.88 -8.86 -7.10
N CYS A 440 -1.90 -9.47 -7.72
CA CYS A 440 -3.29 -9.17 -7.42
C CYS A 440 -3.63 -9.69 -6.02
N VAL A 441 -4.08 -8.80 -5.14
CA VAL A 441 -4.40 -9.10 -3.75
C VAL A 441 -5.79 -8.60 -3.40
N PHE A 442 -6.37 -9.17 -2.36
CA PHE A 442 -7.61 -8.71 -1.76
C PHE A 442 -7.46 -8.59 -0.25
N TRP A 443 -8.29 -7.75 0.37
CA TRP A 443 -8.32 -7.60 1.82
C TRP A 443 -9.17 -8.70 2.45
N ASN A 444 -8.54 -9.60 3.20
CA ASN A 444 -9.22 -10.68 3.90
C ASN A 444 -9.48 -10.29 5.36
N HIS A 445 -10.73 -10.00 5.69
CA HIS A 445 -11.16 -9.65 7.05
C HIS A 445 -11.07 -10.81 8.05
N SER A 446 -11.05 -12.07 7.59
CA SER A 446 -11.11 -13.27 8.45
C SER A 446 -9.74 -13.76 8.93
N LEU A 447 -8.65 -13.07 8.59
CA LEU A 447 -7.30 -13.46 9.02
C LEU A 447 -7.10 -13.28 10.54
N LEU A 448 -7.31 -14.37 11.29
CA LEU A 448 -7.22 -14.44 12.75
C LEU A 448 -5.82 -14.08 13.31
N SER A 449 -4.76 -14.33 12.53
CA SER A 449 -3.37 -14.00 12.88
C SER A 449 -3.10 -12.50 13.06
N THR A 450 -4.07 -11.63 12.78
CA THR A 450 -3.95 -10.16 12.79
C THR A 450 -4.82 -9.46 13.84
N GLY A 451 -5.24 -10.17 14.90
CA GLY A 451 -6.06 -9.58 15.97
C GLY A 451 -7.47 -9.17 15.50
N GLY A 452 -8.00 -9.85 14.47
CA GLY A 452 -9.37 -9.65 13.97
C GLY A 452 -9.58 -8.46 13.03
N THR A 453 -8.51 -7.78 12.60
CA THR A 453 -8.59 -6.58 11.74
C THR A 453 -8.34 -6.87 10.24
N GLY A 454 -7.85 -8.05 9.89
CA GLY A 454 -7.66 -8.51 8.52
C GLY A 454 -6.29 -8.16 7.90
N GLY A 455 -6.04 -8.66 6.70
CA GLY A 455 -4.80 -8.42 5.94
C GLY A 455 -4.88 -8.83 4.47
N TRP A 456 -3.85 -8.51 3.69
CA TRP A 456 -3.79 -8.78 2.25
C TRP A 456 -3.49 -10.25 1.96
N SER A 457 -4.26 -10.86 1.07
CA SER A 457 -4.06 -12.23 0.56
C SER A 457 -4.21 -12.24 -0.96
N ALA A 458 -3.62 -13.22 -1.66
CA ALA A 458 -3.75 -13.39 -3.11
C ALA A 458 -4.57 -14.64 -3.51
N LYS A 459 -5.23 -15.31 -2.55
CA LYS A 459 -6.06 -16.51 -2.84
C LYS A 459 -7.18 -16.18 -3.82
N GLY A 460 -7.25 -16.97 -4.90
CA GLY A 460 -8.29 -16.84 -5.91
C GLY A 460 -8.16 -15.62 -6.82
N CYS A 461 -6.99 -14.96 -6.85
CA CYS A 461 -6.71 -13.82 -7.73
C CYS A 461 -5.44 -14.04 -8.56
N GLU A 462 -5.50 -13.74 -9.85
CA GLU A 462 -4.36 -13.82 -10.78
C GLU A 462 -4.26 -12.56 -11.65
N VAL A 463 -3.06 -12.27 -12.13
CA VAL A 463 -2.82 -11.15 -13.07
C VAL A 463 -3.25 -11.60 -14.46
N ALA A 464 -4.26 -10.94 -15.02
CA ALA A 464 -4.75 -11.24 -16.35
C ALA A 464 -4.01 -10.47 -17.44
N PHE A 465 -3.73 -9.19 -17.18
CA PHE A 465 -3.03 -8.33 -18.13
C PHE A 465 -2.24 -7.26 -17.39
N ARG A 466 -1.09 -6.90 -17.95
CA ARG A 466 -0.24 -5.81 -17.46
C ARG A 466 0.20 -4.94 -18.63
N ASN A 467 -0.01 -3.64 -18.47
CA ASN A 467 0.52 -2.57 -19.29
C ASN A 467 1.36 -1.63 -18.40
N TYR A 468 2.04 -0.64 -19.00
CA TYR A 468 2.85 0.35 -18.28
C TYR A 468 2.04 1.19 -17.29
N SER A 469 0.77 1.47 -17.59
CA SER A 469 -0.12 2.29 -16.77
C SER A 469 -1.31 1.52 -16.17
N HIS A 470 -1.55 0.30 -16.62
CA HIS A 470 -2.75 -0.46 -16.29
C HIS A 470 -2.44 -1.89 -15.89
N ILE A 471 -3.21 -2.41 -14.94
CA ILE A 471 -3.16 -3.81 -14.53
C ILE A 471 -4.60 -4.32 -14.45
N ALA A 472 -4.83 -5.52 -14.97
CA ALA A 472 -6.10 -6.22 -14.83
C ALA A 472 -5.89 -7.49 -14.01
N CYS A 473 -6.75 -7.68 -13.02
CA CYS A 473 -6.76 -8.84 -12.13
C CYS A 473 -8.02 -9.67 -12.38
N ARG A 474 -7.88 -10.99 -12.45
CA ARG A 474 -9.01 -11.93 -12.48
C ARG A 474 -9.15 -12.56 -11.11
N CYS A 475 -10.31 -12.41 -10.49
CA CYS A 475 -10.58 -12.93 -9.15
C CYS A 475 -11.86 -13.77 -9.12
N SER A 476 -11.83 -14.89 -8.40
CA SER A 476 -12.96 -15.85 -8.31
C SER A 476 -13.93 -15.57 -7.17
N HIS A 477 -13.85 -14.40 -6.54
CA HIS A 477 -14.75 -13.98 -5.46
C HIS A 477 -15.03 -12.48 -5.55
N MET A 478 -15.95 -11.99 -4.71
CA MET A 478 -16.36 -10.58 -4.63
C MET A 478 -15.93 -10.04 -3.27
N THR A 479 -14.88 -9.22 -3.25
CA THR A 479 -14.29 -8.61 -2.05
C THR A 479 -13.67 -7.24 -2.41
N SER A 480 -12.74 -6.73 -1.60
CA SER A 480 -11.95 -5.53 -1.87
C SER A 480 -10.57 -5.86 -2.44
N PHE A 481 -10.34 -5.47 -3.69
CA PHE A 481 -9.13 -5.78 -4.48
C PHE A 481 -8.15 -4.62 -4.58
N ALA A 482 -6.87 -4.94 -4.69
CA ALA A 482 -5.81 -4.01 -5.01
C ALA A 482 -4.62 -4.74 -5.67
N VAL A 483 -3.60 -4.00 -6.10
CA VAL A 483 -2.36 -4.59 -6.63
C VAL A 483 -1.18 -4.28 -5.71
N LEU A 484 -0.56 -5.34 -5.21
CA LEU A 484 0.68 -5.29 -4.46
C LEU A 484 1.86 -5.32 -5.45
N MET A 485 2.79 -4.39 -5.28
CA MET A 485 3.99 -4.27 -6.11
C MET A 485 5.23 -4.15 -5.24
N ASP A 486 6.37 -4.60 -5.78
CA ASP A 486 7.67 -4.35 -5.17
C ASP A 486 8.21 -3.00 -5.66
N VAL A 487 8.28 -2.01 -4.76
CA VAL A 487 9.02 -0.76 -5.05
C VAL A 487 10.50 -1.02 -4.77
N SER A 488 11.03 -2.06 -5.41
CA SER A 488 12.43 -2.06 -5.76
C SER A 488 12.54 -1.10 -6.92
N ARG A 489 12.79 0.18 -6.58
CA ARG A 489 13.72 0.97 -7.39
C ARG A 489 15.00 0.12 -7.47
N ARG A 490 15.12 -0.77 -8.46
CA ARG A 490 16.42 -0.97 -9.09
C ARG A 490 16.78 0.45 -9.48
N GLU A 491 17.76 1.03 -8.80
CA GLU A 491 18.21 2.41 -9.00
C GLU A 491 18.37 2.65 -10.51
N ASN A 492 17.34 3.21 -11.16
CA ASN A 492 17.32 3.51 -12.59
C ASN A 492 18.17 4.77 -12.85
N GLY A 493 19.38 4.80 -12.27
CA GLY A 493 20.38 5.86 -12.41
C GLY A 493 21.83 5.35 -12.39
N GLU A 494 22.13 4.17 -11.80
CA GLU A 494 23.53 3.70 -11.64
C GLU A 494 23.76 2.21 -12.00
N ILE A 495 22.87 1.57 -12.76
CA ILE A 495 23.04 0.16 -13.19
C ILE A 495 23.97 0.00 -14.41
N LEU A 496 24.18 1.07 -15.18
CA LEU A 496 25.06 1.05 -16.35
C LEU A 496 26.53 0.78 -15.97
N PRO A 497 27.14 1.43 -14.95
CA PRO A 497 28.52 1.15 -14.57
C PRO A 497 28.68 -0.26 -13.97
N VAL A 498 27.77 -0.73 -13.10
CA VAL A 498 27.92 -2.08 -12.50
C VAL A 498 27.78 -3.18 -13.53
N LYS A 499 26.77 -3.11 -14.43
CA LYS A 499 26.65 -4.08 -15.52
C LYS A 499 27.87 -4.02 -16.44
N LEU A 500 28.24 -2.83 -16.90
CA LEU A 500 29.40 -2.67 -17.80
C LEU A 500 30.69 -3.21 -17.16
N VAL A 501 30.92 -2.92 -15.88
CA VAL A 501 32.06 -3.45 -15.12
C VAL A 501 31.96 -4.97 -15.00
N THR A 502 30.82 -5.54 -14.60
CA THR A 502 30.69 -7.00 -14.46
C THR A 502 30.83 -7.76 -15.78
N TRP A 503 30.26 -7.26 -16.88
CA TRP A 503 30.36 -7.93 -18.18
C TRP A 503 31.75 -7.79 -18.78
N SER A 504 32.42 -6.64 -18.58
CA SER A 504 33.79 -6.44 -19.05
C SER A 504 34.80 -7.24 -18.23
N THR A 505 34.68 -7.27 -16.89
CA THR A 505 35.58 -8.07 -16.05
C THR A 505 35.42 -9.55 -16.31
N VAL A 506 34.19 -10.06 -16.35
CA VAL A 506 33.92 -11.49 -16.64
C VAL A 506 34.34 -11.87 -18.06
N GLY A 507 34.18 -10.98 -19.04
CA GLY A 507 34.68 -11.23 -20.40
C GLY A 507 36.21 -11.32 -20.47
N VAL A 508 36.91 -10.45 -19.74
CA VAL A 508 38.37 -10.46 -19.65
C VAL A 508 38.88 -11.72 -18.93
N THR A 509 38.26 -12.13 -17.81
CA THR A 509 38.63 -13.37 -17.10
C THR A 509 38.41 -14.60 -17.96
N LEU A 510 37.26 -14.68 -18.64
CA LEU A 510 36.95 -15.78 -19.55
C LEU A 510 37.98 -15.90 -20.69
N GLY A 511 38.40 -14.76 -21.24
CA GLY A 511 39.45 -14.70 -22.26
C GLY A 511 40.81 -15.21 -21.77
N PHE A 512 41.25 -14.78 -20.59
CA PHE A 512 42.50 -15.28 -20.01
C PHE A 512 42.43 -16.76 -19.64
N LEU A 513 41.32 -17.23 -19.06
CA LEU A 513 41.12 -18.64 -18.75
C LEU A 513 41.14 -19.50 -20.02
N PHE A 514 40.52 -19.05 -21.11
CA PHE A 514 40.59 -19.71 -22.41
C PHE A 514 42.03 -19.79 -22.96
N LEU A 515 42.79 -18.69 -22.88
CA LEU A 515 44.20 -18.69 -23.31
C LEU A 515 45.09 -19.60 -22.44
N THR A 516 44.88 -19.62 -21.12
CA THR A 516 45.65 -20.49 -20.20
C THR A 516 45.36 -21.97 -20.42
N THR A 517 44.09 -22.33 -20.63
CA THR A 517 43.70 -23.72 -20.96
C THR A 517 44.28 -24.14 -22.31
N LEU A 518 44.18 -23.30 -23.34
CA LEU A 518 44.80 -23.53 -24.65
C LEU A 518 46.33 -23.71 -24.53
N PHE A 519 47.00 -22.83 -23.78
CA PHE A 519 48.44 -22.91 -23.56
C PHE A 519 48.84 -24.24 -22.87
N LEU A 520 48.18 -24.59 -21.77
CA LEU A 520 48.47 -25.82 -21.04
C LEU A 520 48.15 -27.09 -21.85
N SER A 521 47.18 -27.04 -22.77
CA SER A 521 46.82 -28.15 -23.65
C SER A 521 47.71 -28.29 -24.89
N CYS A 522 48.16 -27.18 -25.49
CA CYS A 522 48.97 -27.20 -26.72
C CYS A 522 50.47 -27.46 -26.46
N PHE A 523 51.01 -27.05 -25.32
CA PHE A 523 52.42 -27.26 -24.99
C PHE A 523 52.64 -28.65 -24.36
N HIS A 524 52.66 -29.67 -25.23
CA HIS A 524 52.86 -31.08 -24.85
C HIS A 524 54.15 -31.32 -24.04
N ALA A 525 55.17 -30.47 -24.21
CA ALA A 525 56.44 -30.54 -23.49
C ALA A 525 56.34 -30.27 -21.97
N MET A 526 55.25 -29.66 -21.49
CA MET A 526 55.02 -29.32 -20.07
C MET A 526 54.00 -30.27 -19.39
N HIS A 527 53.70 -31.41 -20.00
CA HIS A 527 52.66 -32.32 -19.53
C HIS A 527 53.12 -33.18 -18.35
N CYS A 528 52.98 -32.64 -17.13
CA CYS A 528 53.16 -33.35 -15.86
C CYS A 528 51.86 -33.38 -15.04
N ASN A 529 51.82 -34.17 -13.97
CA ASN A 529 50.63 -34.25 -13.10
C ASN A 529 50.23 -32.89 -12.52
N LYS A 530 51.18 -32.03 -12.13
CA LYS A 530 50.91 -30.66 -11.67
C LYS A 530 50.23 -29.82 -12.77
N SER A 531 50.73 -29.88 -14.00
CA SER A 531 50.16 -29.16 -15.15
C SER A 531 48.75 -29.67 -15.48
N SER A 532 48.52 -30.99 -15.37
CA SER A 532 47.20 -31.60 -15.56
C SER A 532 46.18 -31.20 -14.48
N ILE A 533 46.58 -31.11 -13.21
CA ILE A 533 45.74 -30.62 -12.11
C ILE A 533 45.30 -29.17 -12.36
N VAL A 534 46.26 -28.29 -12.67
CA VAL A 534 46.01 -26.87 -12.96
C VAL A 534 45.14 -26.70 -14.19
N SER A 535 45.36 -27.50 -15.25
CA SER A 535 44.56 -27.49 -16.46
C SER A 535 43.10 -27.88 -16.20
N ASN A 536 42.84 -28.96 -15.44
CA ASN A 536 41.47 -29.36 -15.09
C ASN A 536 40.76 -28.32 -14.20
N GLY A 537 41.47 -27.71 -13.25
CA GLY A 537 40.96 -26.60 -12.45
C GLY A 537 40.56 -25.40 -13.31
N ALA A 538 41.43 -24.98 -14.24
CA ALA A 538 41.16 -23.89 -15.18
C ALA A 538 39.98 -24.19 -16.11
N VAL A 539 39.84 -25.43 -16.62
CA VAL A 539 38.70 -25.86 -17.45
C VAL A 539 37.40 -25.80 -16.65
N SER A 540 37.39 -26.27 -15.40
CA SER A 540 36.19 -26.23 -14.55
C SER A 540 35.74 -24.79 -14.25
N LEU A 541 36.69 -23.87 -14.04
CA LEU A 541 36.42 -22.46 -13.77
C LEU A 541 35.95 -21.70 -15.03
N PHE A 542 36.54 -22.01 -16.18
CA PHE A 542 36.09 -21.48 -17.46
C PHE A 542 34.64 -21.90 -17.75
N LEU A 543 34.31 -23.18 -17.54
CA LEU A 543 32.95 -23.68 -17.74
C LEU A 543 31.96 -23.08 -16.74
N SER A 544 32.33 -22.88 -15.47
CA SER A 544 31.42 -22.23 -14.50
C SER A 544 31.12 -20.78 -14.87
N GLU A 545 32.15 -20.00 -15.25
CA GLU A 545 31.97 -18.62 -15.71
C GLU A 545 31.14 -18.55 -17.00
N LEU A 546 31.38 -19.44 -17.97
CA LEU A 546 30.60 -19.51 -19.21
C LEU A 546 29.12 -19.83 -18.94
N VAL A 547 28.83 -20.84 -18.11
CA VAL A 547 27.46 -21.20 -17.73
C VAL A 547 26.79 -20.06 -16.96
N PHE A 548 27.52 -19.33 -16.12
CA PHE A 548 26.99 -18.19 -15.37
C PHE A 548 26.57 -17.05 -16.31
N VAL A 549 27.42 -16.72 -17.28
CA VAL A 549 27.16 -15.69 -18.30
C VAL A 549 25.98 -16.05 -19.19
N LEU A 550 25.90 -17.30 -19.65
CA LEU A 550 24.78 -17.77 -20.48
C LEU A 550 23.47 -17.86 -19.67
N GLY A 551 23.58 -18.15 -18.36
CA GLY A 551 22.43 -18.41 -17.50
C GLY A 551 21.80 -17.18 -16.85
N ILE A 552 22.51 -16.06 -16.74
CA ILE A 552 22.02 -14.86 -16.02
C ILE A 552 20.72 -14.28 -16.60
N ASN A 553 20.46 -14.48 -17.89
CA ASN A 553 19.28 -13.95 -18.59
C ASN A 553 18.13 -14.97 -18.70
N GLN A 554 18.26 -16.17 -18.13
CA GLN A 554 17.30 -17.27 -18.31
C GLN A 554 16.38 -17.49 -17.09
N ALA A 555 16.31 -16.53 -16.16
CA ALA A 555 15.50 -16.64 -14.92
C ALA A 555 13.98 -16.73 -15.17
N ASP A 556 13.51 -16.34 -16.36
CA ASP A 556 12.09 -16.37 -16.73
C ASP A 556 11.59 -17.77 -17.09
N ASN A 557 12.48 -18.71 -17.42
CA ASN A 557 12.13 -20.11 -17.70
C ASN A 557 12.57 -21.00 -16.53
N PRO A 558 11.63 -21.48 -15.68
CA PRO A 558 11.96 -22.25 -14.48
C PRO A 558 12.81 -23.50 -14.78
N PHE A 559 12.49 -24.22 -15.87
CA PHE A 559 13.19 -25.44 -16.23
C PHE A 559 14.66 -25.18 -16.60
N MET A 560 14.90 -24.18 -17.46
CA MET A 560 16.27 -23.80 -17.84
C MET A 560 17.06 -23.29 -16.64
N CYS A 561 16.41 -22.53 -15.77
CA CYS A 561 17.04 -21.95 -14.59
C CYS A 561 17.48 -23.01 -13.58
N THR A 562 16.66 -24.05 -13.37
CA THR A 562 17.03 -25.21 -12.53
C THR A 562 18.21 -25.98 -13.11
N VAL A 563 18.22 -26.25 -14.43
CA VAL A 563 19.36 -26.93 -15.09
C VAL A 563 20.66 -26.12 -14.94
N ILE A 564 20.59 -24.81 -15.18
CA ILE A 564 21.74 -23.90 -15.00
C ILE A 564 22.22 -23.91 -13.54
N ALA A 565 21.32 -23.84 -12.57
CA ALA A 565 21.68 -23.86 -11.15
C ALA A 565 22.38 -25.17 -10.75
N ILE A 566 21.93 -26.32 -11.25
CA ILE A 566 22.56 -27.62 -11.02
C ILE A 566 23.97 -27.66 -11.64
N LEU A 567 24.11 -27.21 -12.90
CA LEU A 567 25.39 -27.17 -13.59
C LEU A 567 26.39 -26.25 -12.87
N LEU A 568 25.95 -25.06 -12.44
CA LEU A 568 26.80 -24.14 -11.70
C LEU A 568 27.23 -24.72 -10.35
N HIS A 569 26.31 -25.36 -9.61
CA HIS A 569 26.65 -26.01 -8.34
C HIS A 569 27.74 -27.08 -8.55
N PHE A 570 27.58 -27.94 -9.55
CA PHE A 570 28.58 -28.97 -9.88
C PHE A 570 29.93 -28.36 -10.30
N LEU A 571 29.93 -27.41 -11.23
CA LEU A 571 31.16 -26.83 -11.76
C LEU A 571 31.94 -26.06 -10.69
N TYR A 572 31.27 -25.26 -9.85
CA TYR A 572 31.95 -24.57 -8.74
C TYR A 572 32.49 -25.58 -7.71
N MET A 573 31.75 -26.64 -7.39
CA MET A 573 32.26 -27.70 -6.52
C MET A 573 33.52 -28.38 -7.09
N CYS A 574 33.57 -28.59 -8.41
CA CYS A 574 34.77 -29.05 -9.10
C CYS A 574 35.92 -28.05 -9.01
N THR A 575 35.68 -26.74 -9.18
CA THR A 575 36.75 -25.73 -9.04
C THR A 575 37.41 -25.80 -7.67
N PHE A 576 36.63 -25.87 -6.60
CA PHE A 576 37.16 -25.96 -5.23
C PHE A 576 37.86 -27.29 -4.97
N ALA A 577 37.35 -28.41 -5.51
CA ALA A 577 38.02 -29.71 -5.39
C ALA A 577 39.39 -29.72 -6.10
N TRP A 578 39.49 -29.14 -7.30
CA TRP A 578 40.76 -29.02 -8.02
C TRP A 578 41.74 -28.05 -7.36
N LEU A 579 41.26 -26.94 -6.80
CA LEU A 579 42.08 -26.04 -5.98
C LEU A 579 42.63 -26.73 -4.72
N PHE A 580 41.81 -27.53 -4.05
CA PHE A 580 42.26 -28.35 -2.91
C PHE A 580 43.31 -29.38 -3.34
N LEU A 581 43.10 -30.07 -4.46
CA LEU A 581 44.06 -31.02 -5.01
C LEU A 581 45.37 -30.35 -5.44
N ASP A 582 45.33 -29.12 -5.92
CA ASP A 582 46.53 -28.34 -6.23
C ASP A 582 47.35 -28.03 -4.97
N GLY A 583 46.66 -27.62 -3.90
CA GLY A 583 47.28 -27.41 -2.58
C GLY A 583 47.87 -28.71 -2.01
N LEU A 584 47.12 -29.81 -2.05
CA LEU A 584 47.57 -31.13 -1.59
C LEU A 584 48.77 -31.64 -2.40
N HIS A 585 48.74 -31.50 -3.73
CA HIS A 585 49.81 -31.95 -4.60
C HIS A 585 51.09 -31.13 -4.38
N THR A 586 50.96 -29.81 -4.22
CA THR A 586 52.09 -28.93 -3.88
C THR A 586 52.67 -29.24 -2.51
N TYR A 587 51.81 -29.51 -1.51
CA TYR A 587 52.26 -29.96 -0.19
C TYR A 587 53.05 -31.26 -0.27
N ARG A 588 52.53 -32.26 -0.99
CA ARG A 588 53.22 -33.55 -1.16
C ARG A 588 54.55 -33.41 -1.91
N MET A 589 54.61 -32.52 -2.91
CA MET A 589 55.85 -32.19 -3.63
C MET A 589 56.92 -31.59 -2.69
N LEU A 590 56.51 -30.85 -1.65
CA LEU A 590 57.42 -30.27 -0.67
C LEU A 590 57.79 -31.25 0.47
N SER A 591 56.91 -32.19 0.81
CA SER A 591 57.11 -33.10 1.95
C SER A 591 57.71 -34.46 1.58
N GLU A 592 57.46 -34.97 0.38
CA GLU A 592 57.97 -36.26 -0.08
C GLU A 592 59.23 -36.06 -0.95
N LEU A 593 60.31 -36.80 -0.66
CA LEU A 593 61.57 -36.75 -1.41
C LEU A 593 61.49 -37.42 -2.81
N ARG A 594 60.31 -37.91 -3.22
CA ARG A 594 60.09 -38.63 -4.49
C ARG A 594 59.38 -37.73 -5.49
N ASP A 595 59.77 -37.81 -6.77
CA ASP A 595 59.09 -37.13 -7.86
C ASP A 595 57.64 -37.64 -8.06
N ILE A 596 56.67 -36.95 -7.45
CA ILE A 596 55.23 -37.26 -7.56
C ILE A 596 54.64 -36.83 -8.92
N ASN A 597 55.39 -36.02 -9.68
CA ASN A 597 54.94 -35.40 -10.94
C ASN A 597 54.63 -36.39 -12.07
N TYR A 598 55.11 -37.63 -11.99
CA TYR A 598 54.98 -38.66 -13.04
C TYR A 598 54.18 -39.91 -12.61
N GLY A 599 53.44 -39.83 -11.51
CA GLY A 599 52.57 -40.91 -11.02
C GLY A 599 51.20 -41.02 -11.73
N PRO A 600 50.37 -42.02 -11.38
CA PRO A 600 49.04 -42.21 -11.98
C PRO A 600 48.03 -41.13 -11.53
N MET A 601 47.39 -40.47 -12.48
CA MET A 601 46.44 -39.36 -12.24
C MET A 601 45.03 -39.79 -11.78
N ARG A 602 44.72 -41.10 -11.81
CA ARG A 602 43.37 -41.66 -11.54
C ARG A 602 42.80 -41.23 -10.18
N PHE A 603 43.63 -41.18 -9.15
CA PHE A 603 43.23 -40.77 -7.80
C PHE A 603 42.74 -39.32 -7.76
N TYR A 604 43.45 -38.42 -8.46
CA TYR A 604 43.08 -37.00 -8.52
C TYR A 604 41.77 -36.80 -9.27
N TYR A 605 41.51 -37.55 -10.35
CA TYR A 605 40.23 -37.47 -11.07
C TYR A 605 39.03 -37.95 -10.25
N MET A 606 39.20 -39.02 -9.44
CA MET A 606 38.14 -39.49 -8.54
C MET A 606 37.73 -38.44 -7.51
N ILE A 607 38.70 -37.70 -6.97
CA ILE A 607 38.42 -36.63 -6.00
C ILE A 607 37.92 -35.36 -6.70
N GLY A 608 38.55 -34.94 -7.79
CA GLY A 608 38.28 -33.67 -8.47
C GLY A 608 36.96 -33.62 -9.25
N TRP A 609 36.52 -34.75 -9.81
CA TRP A 609 35.23 -34.84 -10.52
C TRP A 609 34.21 -35.72 -9.79
N GLY A 610 34.65 -36.84 -9.23
CA GLY A 610 33.75 -37.84 -8.64
C GLY A 610 33.06 -37.39 -7.36
N VAL A 611 33.81 -36.83 -6.40
CA VAL A 611 33.24 -36.35 -5.12
C VAL A 611 32.25 -35.20 -5.35
N PRO A 612 32.57 -34.15 -6.13
CA PRO A 612 31.59 -33.13 -6.52
C PRO A 612 30.32 -33.71 -7.16
N ALA A 613 30.45 -34.63 -8.13
CA ALA A 613 29.29 -35.25 -8.80
C ALA A 613 28.38 -36.00 -7.83
N PHE A 614 28.96 -36.71 -6.86
CA PHE A 614 28.21 -37.42 -5.84
C PHE A 614 27.46 -36.45 -4.90
N ILE A 615 28.12 -35.40 -4.42
CA ILE A 615 27.51 -34.40 -3.54
C ILE A 615 26.37 -33.67 -4.26
N THR A 616 26.60 -33.21 -5.49
CA THR A 616 25.56 -32.52 -6.27
C THR A 616 24.41 -33.46 -6.62
N GLY A 617 24.69 -34.72 -6.95
CA GLY A 617 23.67 -35.73 -7.23
C GLY A 617 22.77 -36.04 -6.03
N LEU A 618 23.35 -36.21 -4.84
CA LEU A 618 22.58 -36.35 -3.60
C LEU A 618 21.73 -35.10 -3.29
N SER A 619 22.31 -33.92 -3.50
CA SER A 619 21.63 -32.65 -3.24
C SER A 619 20.39 -32.46 -4.14
N VAL A 620 20.50 -32.82 -5.43
CA VAL A 620 19.36 -32.83 -6.36
C VAL A 620 18.32 -33.89 -5.98
N GLY A 621 18.76 -35.06 -5.51
CA GLY A 621 17.86 -36.15 -5.11
C GLY A 621 17.08 -35.88 -3.81
N LEU A 622 17.61 -35.05 -2.91
CA LEU A 622 16.98 -34.70 -1.64
C LEU A 622 15.98 -33.55 -1.75
N ASP A 623 16.32 -32.50 -2.51
CA ASP A 623 15.46 -31.33 -2.68
C ASP A 623 15.65 -30.67 -4.06
N PRO A 624 14.90 -31.11 -5.09
CA PRO A 624 14.98 -30.50 -6.42
C PRO A 624 14.36 -29.09 -6.47
N GLU A 625 13.49 -28.73 -5.51
CA GLU A 625 12.82 -27.42 -5.48
C GLU A 625 13.75 -26.30 -4.97
N GLY A 626 14.84 -26.67 -4.26
CA GLY A 626 15.86 -25.73 -3.81
C GLY A 626 16.81 -25.19 -4.90
N TYR A 627 16.66 -25.65 -6.16
CA TYR A 627 17.47 -25.23 -7.32
C TYR A 627 16.74 -24.22 -8.22
N GLY A 628 17.22 -22.98 -8.22
CA GLY A 628 16.69 -21.89 -9.03
C GLY A 628 15.89 -20.88 -8.21
N ASN A 629 15.99 -19.60 -8.57
CA ASN A 629 15.24 -18.52 -7.94
C ASN A 629 14.58 -17.67 -9.05
N PRO A 630 13.36 -17.12 -8.83
CA PRO A 630 12.69 -16.23 -9.80
C PRO A 630 13.46 -14.96 -10.17
N ASP A 631 14.58 -14.65 -9.49
CA ASP A 631 15.42 -13.49 -9.76
C ASP A 631 16.82 -13.84 -10.32
N PHE A 632 17.33 -15.06 -10.12
CA PHE A 632 18.62 -15.55 -10.65
C PHE A 632 18.75 -17.08 -10.57
N CYS A 633 19.53 -17.68 -11.47
CA CYS A 633 19.66 -19.13 -11.57
C CYS A 633 20.79 -19.68 -10.70
N TRP A 634 20.51 -19.83 -9.41
CA TRP A 634 21.41 -20.41 -8.42
C TRP A 634 20.63 -21.18 -7.34
N LEU A 635 21.33 -21.94 -6.50
CA LEU A 635 20.76 -22.62 -5.34
C LEU A 635 20.22 -21.61 -4.31
N SER A 636 19.18 -22.00 -3.57
CA SER A 636 18.59 -21.17 -2.50
C SER A 636 19.60 -20.92 -1.38
N MET A 637 19.82 -19.64 -1.04
CA MET A 637 20.75 -19.24 0.04
C MET A 637 20.14 -19.33 1.45
N TYR A 638 18.81 -19.46 1.54
CA TYR A 638 18.07 -19.43 2.81
C TYR A 638 17.71 -20.83 3.33
N ASP A 639 17.77 -21.83 2.45
CA ASP A 639 17.44 -23.20 2.80
C ASP A 639 18.71 -23.98 3.20
N THR A 640 18.53 -25.10 3.87
CA THR A 640 19.64 -25.96 4.34
C THR A 640 20.50 -26.51 3.20
N LEU A 641 20.00 -26.46 1.96
CA LEU A 641 20.70 -26.88 0.75
C LEU A 641 22.02 -26.10 0.53
N ILE A 642 22.14 -24.85 0.97
CA ILE A 642 23.39 -24.06 0.86
C ILE A 642 24.59 -24.77 1.52
N TRP A 643 24.35 -25.56 2.57
CA TRP A 643 25.39 -26.30 3.27
C TRP A 643 26.00 -27.43 2.45
N SER A 644 25.32 -27.91 1.41
CA SER A 644 25.89 -28.86 0.44
C SER A 644 27.06 -28.27 -0.35
N PHE A 645 27.08 -26.95 -0.52
CA PHE A 645 28.15 -26.17 -1.15
C PHE A 645 29.14 -25.63 -0.11
N ALA A 646 28.64 -24.92 0.91
CA ALA A 646 29.49 -24.23 1.87
C ALA A 646 30.27 -25.17 2.80
N GLY A 647 29.67 -26.31 3.21
CA GLY A 647 30.30 -27.26 4.14
C GLY A 647 31.61 -27.86 3.60
N PRO A 648 31.61 -28.47 2.40
CA PRO A 648 32.82 -29.00 1.80
C PRO A 648 33.92 -27.95 1.56
N ILE A 649 33.55 -26.72 1.20
CA ILE A 649 34.50 -25.60 1.01
C ILE A 649 35.17 -25.24 2.33
N VAL A 650 34.39 -25.07 3.41
CA VAL A 650 34.94 -24.79 4.75
C VAL A 650 35.89 -25.88 5.20
N LEU A 651 35.53 -27.15 4.98
CA LEU A 651 36.41 -28.29 5.28
C LEU A 651 37.71 -28.21 4.46
N ALA A 652 37.62 -28.06 3.14
CA ALA A 652 38.79 -28.00 2.26
C ALA A 652 39.73 -26.84 2.62
N VAL A 653 39.18 -25.65 2.88
CA VAL A 653 39.96 -24.47 3.30
C VAL A 653 40.62 -24.73 4.65
N SER A 654 39.87 -25.22 5.65
CA SER A 654 40.42 -25.48 6.99
C SER A 654 41.57 -26.49 6.98
N VAL A 655 41.49 -27.54 6.16
CA VAL A 655 42.54 -28.54 5.98
C VAL A 655 43.75 -27.92 5.26
N SER A 656 43.51 -27.08 4.24
CA SER A 656 44.59 -26.40 3.52
C SER A 656 45.35 -25.36 4.35
N THR A 657 44.68 -24.73 5.33
CA THR A 657 45.28 -23.70 6.20
C THR A 657 45.92 -24.26 7.47
N ASN A 658 45.45 -25.42 7.97
CA ASN A 658 46.04 -26.09 9.13
C ASN A 658 47.31 -26.85 8.73
N LYS A 659 48.41 -26.12 8.58
CA LYS A 659 49.75 -26.69 8.41
C LYS A 659 50.23 -27.22 9.78
N PRO A 660 50.50 -28.52 9.97
CA PRO A 660 51.31 -28.92 11.13
C PRO A 660 52.72 -28.33 10.94
N ARG A 661 53.23 -27.67 11.98
CA ARG A 661 54.59 -27.10 12.00
C ARG A 661 55.66 -28.15 11.78
#